data_AF-A0A7Y3LTD7-F1
#
_entry.id   AF-A0A7Y3LTD7-F1
#
_cell.length_a   1.000
_cell.length_b   1.000
_cell.length_c   1.000
_cell.angle_alpha   90.00
_cell.angle_beta   90.00
_cell.angle_gamma   90.00
#
_symmetry.space_group_name_H-M   'P 1'
#
loop_
_entity.id
_entity.type
_entity.pdbx_description
1 polymer ?
#
loop_
_entity_poly.entity_id
_entity_poly.type
_entity_poly.pdbx_seq_one_letter_code
_entity_poly.pdbx_strand_id
1 'polypeptide(L)'
;MIRRLYQPFADRLGDRLGTTFTVFFQDELDLGIRMPMWSARVPEEFRRRMGYDLTPLLVGLWRDIGPATRKLRLDYTDVIVALLEESYFRPVHEWQRAHGTLLAMDQLGRGEPRSGRSLYADYSRTMRWYDAPGNDDPKLQEPRRLEEFKVNSSLAHLYERPRVWNEAFHSSGWGVTPAQVLAGVNEGFAYGATSVSLHGLYHSTRGGWWEWASPDFHFRQPYWRHAAGLWRHISRMSWLLSQGSHGCDVAVLDPAADLAAAPAQLTGRVQAAPEDDGTPGPPEAPEYALRIIRQLVRSGCDADLIDDDSLHRATSSDGELRVAGERYRVLVVPAMRWIRAGTLRALARFVDSGGFVIAYGRLPGVIETDGDNVLADLGIRALWGPPSPGLTSEYRHSGGGLAVFLPHLGHHAHTDTTLGTDLLNVIDRHLARAVRTGVADLLVTHRRAPGFDVYLVVNASDTARTVTPELFARGPVELWNAEDGTRAPVRTRRSGERTEISLDLLPGQAVVLAAGAGPEALPVSSAEPGSAADVSTVVATPQRPRADRRTVVHLDGTWQFRLLPTMDNKFGDYRLPGGPLDPEGHVLDAVTTAGHTPVRVSYGPRMWWLGPLPPGTDSAGLTDALRALPPEGPFNGPRNPVESLGPDIRWRPYSFSERFGIEKDPLLADLQTGPHGLKGQVPQEFIDLGGPDEVPVGSVSYLWTTVDSPDGGPVRVNAGSRAEYSVWLNGAEAVRQTEALAPASFPPWGVPDYRSPQRLAEAAAVPGTNTVLARFVHVGERRLRGHLVVESANFPTGSPVPDDAPPALRWWAGEHPALRFDPAPGRRPEWTDYVLTAPPGLTGVTVTAYGDVDVRSSVAAPDRVRVISVPGGARRVDAEWDRAVSPTRPLRLRVRPDAGYWGGAVFREPVFFRCATGVTHLGDWSHIGLAAYSGAASYTRTIRLRRVPEGRSKLSLGEVAATASVTVNGQVAGTTFAPPHAYDVTRLLRLGRNVIQIEVTNTLANFYSTLPTPYVLDGQLRSGLMGPVTLSHGDR
;
A
#
# COMPACT_ATOMS: atom_id res chain seq x y z
N MET A 1 19.82 -26.03 6.12
CA MET A 1 18.78 -25.12 6.65
C MET A 1 18.39 -25.47 8.08
N ILE A 2 17.68 -26.58 8.31
CA ILE A 2 17.11 -27.00 9.61
C ILE A 2 18.05 -26.81 10.80
N ARG A 3 19.23 -27.45 10.81
CA ARG A 3 20.19 -27.36 11.93
C ARG A 3 20.66 -25.94 12.26
N ARG A 4 20.68 -25.02 11.28
CA ARG A 4 21.23 -23.66 11.45
C ARG A 4 20.15 -22.60 11.69
N LEU A 5 18.95 -22.80 11.13
CA LEU A 5 17.86 -21.82 11.20
C LEU A 5 16.77 -22.27 12.18
N TYR A 6 16.14 -23.42 11.93
CA TYR A 6 14.95 -23.86 12.67
C TYR A 6 15.28 -24.50 14.03
N GLN A 7 16.29 -25.38 14.09
CA GLN A 7 16.64 -26.08 15.33
C GLN A 7 16.98 -25.12 16.50
N PRO A 8 17.74 -24.02 16.30
CA PRO A 8 17.97 -23.05 17.36
C PRO A 8 16.71 -22.44 17.98
N PHE A 9 15.60 -22.31 17.23
CA PHE A 9 14.32 -21.89 17.79
C PHE A 9 13.73 -22.97 18.70
N ALA A 10 13.72 -24.24 18.26
CA ALA A 10 13.24 -25.35 19.08
C ALA A 10 14.04 -25.48 20.38
N ASP A 11 15.37 -25.42 20.30
CA ASP A 11 16.26 -25.52 21.46
C ASP A 11 16.03 -24.40 22.48
N ARG A 12 15.67 -23.19 22.01
CA ARG A 12 15.48 -22.00 22.87
C ARG A 12 14.04 -21.81 23.36
N LEU A 13 13.05 -22.23 22.57
CA LEU A 13 11.64 -22.09 22.91
C LEU A 13 11.14 -23.26 23.76
N GLY A 14 11.70 -24.46 23.58
CA GLY A 14 11.29 -25.66 24.31
C GLY A 14 9.83 -26.02 24.01
N ASP A 15 9.06 -26.27 25.07
CA ASP A 15 7.64 -26.60 25.05
C ASP A 15 6.72 -25.47 24.52
N ARG A 16 7.25 -24.25 24.40
CA ARG A 16 6.51 -23.11 23.81
C ARG A 16 6.42 -23.17 22.29
N LEU A 17 7.28 -23.95 21.62
CA LEU A 17 7.18 -24.19 20.19
C LEU A 17 6.00 -25.12 19.90
N GLY A 18 5.16 -24.75 18.92
CA GLY A 18 3.94 -25.49 18.59
C GLY A 18 2.74 -25.22 19.52
N THR A 19 2.94 -24.49 20.63
CA THR A 19 1.87 -24.08 21.55
C THR A 19 1.65 -22.57 21.57
N THR A 20 2.70 -21.80 21.86
CA THR A 20 2.69 -20.33 21.86
C THR A 20 3.20 -19.77 20.52
N PHE A 21 4.28 -20.37 20.01
CA PHE A 21 4.84 -20.05 18.70
C PHE A 21 4.41 -21.12 17.71
N THR A 22 3.30 -20.89 17.03
CA THR A 22 2.60 -21.91 16.22
C THR A 22 2.84 -21.79 14.73
N VAL A 23 3.48 -20.71 14.27
CA VAL A 23 3.68 -20.43 12.84
C VAL A 23 5.10 -19.93 12.59
N PHE A 24 5.74 -20.46 11.55
CA PHE A 24 6.87 -19.82 10.89
C PHE A 24 6.37 -19.18 9.60
N PHE A 25 6.70 -17.91 9.41
CA PHE A 25 6.46 -17.21 8.16
C PHE A 25 7.76 -17.17 7.35
N GLN A 26 7.68 -17.52 6.07
CA GLN A 26 8.80 -17.48 5.14
C GLN A 26 8.56 -16.43 4.06
N ASP A 27 9.25 -15.30 4.28
CA ASP A 27 9.27 -14.10 3.43
C ASP A 27 10.08 -14.33 2.15
N GLU A 28 9.48 -14.07 0.98
CA GLU A 28 10.09 -13.95 -0.35
C GLU A 28 11.38 -14.79 -0.62
N LEU A 29 11.27 -16.14 -0.59
CA LEU A 29 12.44 -17.03 -0.77
C LEU A 29 13.10 -16.85 -2.14
N ASP A 30 14.32 -16.35 -2.13
CA ASP A 30 15.25 -16.46 -3.26
C ASP A 30 16.26 -17.59 -3.02
N LEU A 31 16.24 -18.62 -3.88
CA LEU A 31 17.24 -19.70 -3.86
C LEU A 31 18.62 -19.27 -4.38
N GLY A 32 18.75 -18.05 -4.92
CA GLY A 32 19.95 -17.51 -5.54
C GLY A 32 20.29 -18.14 -6.89
N ILE A 33 19.42 -19.01 -7.41
CA ILE A 33 19.56 -19.72 -8.68
C ILE A 33 18.25 -19.62 -9.47
N ARG A 34 18.31 -19.78 -10.79
CA ARG A 34 17.16 -19.73 -11.70
C ARG A 34 17.18 -20.93 -12.65
N MET A 35 16.04 -21.25 -13.26
CA MET A 35 15.98 -22.25 -14.32
C MET A 35 16.80 -21.82 -15.56
N PRO A 36 17.56 -22.74 -16.21
CA PRO A 36 17.69 -24.15 -15.88
C PRO A 36 18.67 -24.38 -14.71
N MET A 37 18.18 -25.00 -13.63
CA MET A 37 18.95 -25.17 -12.40
C MET A 37 19.89 -26.38 -12.50
N TRP A 38 21.08 -26.28 -11.90
CA TRP A 38 22.07 -27.34 -11.99
C TRP A 38 22.69 -27.70 -10.65
N SER A 39 23.01 -28.97 -10.47
CA SER A 39 23.89 -29.47 -9.42
C SER A 39 24.64 -30.72 -9.90
N ALA A 40 25.68 -31.13 -9.19
CA ALA A 40 26.43 -32.35 -9.51
C ALA A 40 25.54 -33.61 -9.52
N ARG A 41 24.38 -33.59 -8.85
CA ARG A 41 23.42 -34.71 -8.80
C ARG A 41 22.53 -34.79 -10.05
N VAL A 42 22.35 -33.70 -10.79
CA VAL A 42 21.35 -33.63 -11.88
C VAL A 42 21.57 -34.68 -12.96
N PRO A 43 22.78 -34.89 -13.52
CA PRO A 43 22.98 -35.91 -14.57
C PRO A 43 22.65 -37.33 -14.12
N GLU A 44 23.08 -37.70 -12.91
CA GLU A 44 22.88 -39.04 -12.36
C GLU A 44 21.39 -39.29 -12.05
N GLU A 45 20.74 -38.32 -11.40
CA GLU A 45 19.33 -38.41 -11.03
C GLU A 45 18.42 -38.38 -12.25
N PHE A 46 18.80 -37.61 -13.28
CA PHE A 46 18.09 -37.61 -14.55
C PHE A 46 18.16 -38.98 -15.21
N ARG A 47 19.36 -39.54 -15.37
CA ARG A 47 19.55 -40.87 -15.97
C ARG A 47 18.80 -41.95 -15.20
N ARG A 48 18.84 -41.89 -13.86
CA ARG A 48 18.15 -42.84 -12.98
C ARG A 48 16.62 -42.78 -13.14
N ARG A 49 16.04 -41.58 -13.23
CA ARG A 49 14.57 -41.39 -13.27
C ARG A 49 13.99 -41.53 -14.67
N MET A 50 14.70 -41.06 -15.69
CA MET A 50 14.20 -40.96 -17.06
C MET A 50 14.71 -42.06 -17.99
N GLY A 51 15.78 -42.77 -17.59
CA GLY A 51 16.30 -43.92 -18.36
C GLY A 51 17.20 -43.57 -19.55
N TYR A 52 17.55 -42.29 -19.74
CA TYR A 52 18.47 -41.85 -20.80
C TYR A 52 19.43 -40.75 -20.34
N ASP A 53 20.48 -40.51 -21.12
CA ASP A 53 21.54 -39.55 -20.75
C ASP A 53 21.19 -38.11 -21.16
N LEU A 54 21.22 -37.20 -20.18
CA LEU A 54 20.93 -35.78 -20.38
C LEU A 54 22.07 -35.06 -21.12
N THR A 55 23.32 -35.42 -20.85
CA THR A 55 24.51 -34.71 -21.30
C THR A 55 24.55 -34.42 -22.82
N PRO A 56 24.30 -35.40 -23.72
CA PRO A 56 24.33 -35.14 -25.16
C PRO A 56 23.18 -34.23 -25.63
N LEU A 57 22.15 -34.05 -24.81
CA LEU A 57 20.92 -33.34 -25.18
C LEU A 57 20.81 -31.95 -24.53
N LEU A 58 21.79 -31.51 -23.73
CA LEU A 58 21.73 -30.26 -22.95
C LEU A 58 21.35 -29.03 -23.79
N VAL A 59 21.84 -28.94 -25.04
CA VAL A 59 21.50 -27.82 -25.93
C VAL A 59 19.99 -27.70 -26.18
N GLY A 60 19.25 -28.82 -26.07
CA GLY A 60 17.79 -28.88 -26.16
C GLY A 60 17.05 -28.11 -25.07
N LEU A 61 17.71 -27.74 -23.96
CA LEU A 61 17.11 -26.86 -22.95
C LEU A 61 16.91 -25.43 -23.49
N TRP A 62 17.76 -24.97 -24.41
CA TRP A 62 17.70 -23.61 -24.99
C TRP A 62 17.25 -23.58 -26.45
N ARG A 63 17.59 -24.61 -27.23
CA ARG A 63 17.32 -24.69 -28.67
C ARG A 63 16.38 -25.84 -28.98
N ASP A 64 15.73 -25.76 -30.13
CA ASP A 64 14.99 -26.90 -30.66
C ASP A 64 15.96 -27.88 -31.31
N ILE A 65 15.99 -29.10 -30.79
CA ILE A 65 16.76 -30.26 -31.28
C ILE A 65 15.89 -31.28 -32.01
N GLY A 66 14.67 -30.88 -32.42
CA GLY A 66 13.72 -31.74 -33.11
C GLY A 66 12.70 -32.42 -32.17
N PRO A 67 12.16 -33.59 -32.54
CA PRO A 67 11.04 -34.20 -31.83
C PRO A 67 11.26 -34.44 -30.32
N ALA A 68 12.52 -34.66 -29.89
CA ALA A 68 12.85 -34.91 -28.49
C ALA A 68 12.82 -33.65 -27.59
N THR A 69 12.84 -32.44 -28.16
CA THR A 69 13.03 -31.18 -27.41
C THR A 69 12.05 -31.01 -26.26
N ARG A 70 10.75 -31.20 -26.53
CA ARG A 70 9.69 -30.89 -25.55
C ARG A 70 9.71 -31.90 -24.40
N LYS A 71 9.83 -33.19 -24.74
CA LYS A 71 9.95 -34.27 -23.76
C LYS A 71 11.17 -34.05 -22.87
N LEU A 72 12.33 -33.74 -23.46
CA LEU A 72 13.56 -33.45 -22.71
C LEU A 72 13.37 -32.34 -21.67
N ARG A 73 12.78 -31.20 -22.06
CA ARG A 73 12.61 -30.06 -21.15
C ARG A 73 11.64 -30.34 -20.01
N LEU A 74 10.58 -31.09 -20.31
CA LEU A 74 9.60 -31.55 -19.32
C LEU A 74 10.23 -32.56 -18.35
N ASP A 75 10.90 -33.59 -18.86
CA ASP A 75 11.64 -34.57 -18.05
C ASP A 75 12.69 -33.88 -17.16
N TYR A 76 13.42 -32.89 -17.72
CA TYR A 76 14.41 -32.12 -16.98
C TYR A 76 13.77 -31.31 -15.86
N THR A 77 12.67 -30.62 -16.15
CA THR A 77 11.91 -29.87 -15.14
C THR A 77 11.41 -30.80 -14.03
N ASP A 78 10.87 -31.97 -14.37
CA ASP A 78 10.38 -32.96 -13.39
C ASP A 78 11.51 -33.46 -12.47
N VAL A 79 12.71 -33.68 -13.00
CA VAL A 79 13.90 -34.05 -12.21
C VAL A 79 14.33 -32.92 -11.29
N ILE A 80 14.37 -31.68 -11.78
CA ILE A 80 14.75 -30.51 -10.95
C ILE A 80 13.75 -30.30 -9.82
N VAL A 81 12.45 -30.32 -10.12
CA VAL A 81 11.39 -30.16 -9.11
C VAL A 81 11.48 -31.26 -8.06
N ALA A 82 11.66 -32.51 -8.46
CA ALA A 82 11.81 -33.60 -7.50
C ALA A 82 13.01 -33.41 -6.57
N LEU A 83 14.15 -32.93 -7.09
CA LEU A 83 15.33 -32.64 -6.28
C LEU A 83 15.10 -31.47 -5.33
N LEU A 84 14.39 -30.41 -5.75
CA LEU A 84 14.00 -29.29 -4.90
C LEU A 84 13.08 -29.75 -3.76
N GLU A 85 12.06 -30.54 -4.08
CA GLU A 85 11.13 -31.11 -3.10
C GLU A 85 11.89 -31.97 -2.06
N GLU A 86 12.72 -32.90 -2.52
CA GLU A 86 13.47 -33.84 -1.68
C GLU A 86 14.56 -33.16 -0.83
N SER A 87 15.16 -32.06 -1.32
CA SER A 87 16.33 -31.44 -0.67
C SER A 87 15.96 -30.26 0.24
N TYR A 88 14.83 -29.59 0.01
CA TYR A 88 14.44 -28.38 0.74
C TYR A 88 13.00 -28.41 1.21
N PHE A 89 12.02 -28.42 0.30
CA PHE A 89 10.63 -28.12 0.65
C PHE A 89 10.01 -29.19 1.56
N ARG A 90 10.12 -30.47 1.21
CA ARG A 90 9.56 -31.56 2.01
C ARG A 90 10.26 -31.70 3.38
N PRO A 91 11.61 -31.73 3.49
CA PRO A 91 12.26 -31.82 4.79
C PRO A 91 11.91 -30.67 5.74
N VAL A 92 11.77 -29.44 5.23
CA VAL A 92 11.36 -28.30 6.04
C VAL A 92 9.91 -28.47 6.50
N HIS A 93 8.98 -28.82 5.61
CA HIS A 93 7.59 -29.09 5.96
C HIS A 93 7.46 -30.17 7.05
N GLU A 94 8.11 -31.33 6.85
CA GLU A 94 8.07 -32.44 7.80
C GLU A 94 8.63 -32.04 9.17
N TRP A 95 9.70 -31.24 9.20
CA TRP A 95 10.24 -30.70 10.46
C TRP A 95 9.21 -29.82 11.18
N GLN A 96 8.52 -28.92 10.47
CA GLN A 96 7.51 -28.05 11.07
C GLN A 96 6.34 -28.86 11.64
N ARG A 97 5.82 -29.81 10.86
CA ARG A 97 4.74 -30.71 11.30
C ARG A 97 5.13 -31.51 12.55
N ALA A 98 6.37 -31.99 12.63
CA ALA A 98 6.87 -32.71 13.79
C ALA A 98 6.95 -31.86 15.07
N HIS A 99 6.99 -30.53 14.95
CA HIS A 99 7.04 -29.58 16.08
C HIS A 99 5.72 -28.85 16.32
N GLY A 100 4.62 -29.28 15.68
CA GLY A 100 3.29 -28.70 15.87
C GLY A 100 3.15 -27.27 15.32
N THR A 101 4.02 -26.86 14.40
CA THR A 101 4.00 -25.55 13.77
C THR A 101 3.49 -25.61 12.34
N LEU A 102 2.91 -24.50 11.87
CA LEU A 102 2.54 -24.28 10.47
C LEU A 102 3.66 -23.52 9.75
N LEU A 103 3.88 -23.85 8.48
CA LEU A 103 4.72 -23.06 7.58
C LEU A 103 3.85 -22.19 6.66
N ALA A 104 3.90 -20.88 6.87
CA ALA A 104 3.23 -19.86 6.05
C ALA A 104 4.22 -19.16 5.11
N MET A 105 3.73 -18.56 4.02
CA MET A 105 4.58 -17.89 3.03
C MET A 105 3.88 -16.82 2.18
N ASP A 106 4.72 -16.04 1.51
CA ASP A 106 4.41 -15.12 0.41
C ASP A 106 5.52 -15.16 -0.67
N GLN A 107 5.75 -16.32 -1.28
CA GLN A 107 6.94 -16.51 -2.12
C GLN A 107 7.07 -15.53 -3.31
N LEU A 108 8.32 -15.22 -3.70
CA LEU A 108 8.64 -14.38 -4.85
C LEU A 108 7.85 -14.83 -6.09
N GLY A 109 7.42 -13.85 -6.89
CA GLY A 109 6.57 -14.12 -8.05
C GLY A 109 5.11 -14.45 -7.71
N ARG A 110 4.77 -14.75 -6.44
CA ARG A 110 3.39 -14.77 -5.91
C ARG A 110 2.42 -15.66 -6.69
N GLY A 111 2.93 -16.74 -7.27
CA GLY A 111 2.12 -17.65 -8.08
C GLY A 111 1.98 -17.26 -9.54
N GLU A 112 2.60 -16.17 -10.00
CA GLU A 112 2.72 -15.87 -11.43
C GLU A 112 3.53 -17.00 -12.12
N PRO A 113 2.94 -17.73 -13.08
CA PRO A 113 3.53 -18.98 -13.57
C PRO A 113 4.93 -18.85 -14.18
N ARG A 114 5.27 -17.75 -14.88
CA ARG A 114 6.61 -17.59 -15.49
C ARG A 114 7.69 -17.36 -14.43
N SER A 115 7.42 -16.47 -13.50
CA SER A 115 8.28 -16.17 -12.36
C SER A 115 8.44 -17.42 -11.51
N GLY A 116 7.34 -18.12 -11.22
CA GLY A 116 7.33 -19.40 -10.52
C GLY A 116 8.20 -20.47 -11.18
N ARG A 117 8.11 -20.62 -12.52
CA ARG A 117 9.03 -21.50 -13.27
C ARG A 117 10.49 -21.06 -13.13
N SER A 118 10.78 -19.78 -13.24
CA SER A 118 12.14 -19.26 -13.17
C SER A 118 12.77 -19.50 -11.79
N LEU A 119 12.02 -19.23 -10.72
CA LEU A 119 12.46 -19.26 -9.33
C LEU A 119 12.42 -20.66 -8.71
N TYR A 120 11.42 -21.47 -9.07
CA TYR A 120 11.12 -22.73 -8.37
C TYR A 120 10.93 -23.94 -9.30
N ALA A 121 11.19 -23.78 -10.60
CA ALA A 121 10.95 -24.75 -11.68
C ALA A 121 9.47 -25.08 -11.93
N ASP A 122 8.69 -25.32 -10.87
CA ASP A 122 7.24 -25.51 -10.84
C ASP A 122 6.72 -24.95 -9.51
N TYR A 123 5.94 -23.86 -9.58
CA TYR A 123 5.44 -23.19 -8.39
C TYR A 123 4.49 -24.09 -7.59
N SER A 124 3.50 -24.67 -8.26
CA SER A 124 2.46 -25.47 -7.61
C SER A 124 3.04 -26.68 -6.87
N ARG A 125 3.96 -27.42 -7.52
CA ARG A 125 4.59 -28.60 -6.92
C ARG A 125 5.55 -28.30 -5.77
N THR A 126 6.17 -27.12 -5.75
CA THR A 126 7.07 -26.72 -4.66
C THR A 126 6.30 -26.07 -3.51
N MET A 127 5.30 -25.23 -3.82
CA MET A 127 4.51 -24.51 -2.82
C MET A 127 3.45 -25.36 -2.14
N ARG A 128 3.11 -26.53 -2.68
CA ARG A 128 2.24 -27.49 -1.99
C ARG A 128 2.77 -27.90 -0.62
N TRP A 129 4.05 -27.71 -0.30
CA TRP A 129 4.64 -28.09 0.99
C TRP A 129 4.46 -27.03 2.10
N TYR A 130 3.82 -25.89 1.82
CA TYR A 130 3.45 -24.92 2.85
C TYR A 130 2.07 -25.26 3.42
N ASP A 131 1.90 -25.08 4.73
CA ASP A 131 0.61 -25.27 5.40
C ASP A 131 -0.33 -24.06 5.21
N ALA A 132 0.25 -22.90 4.90
CA ALA A 132 -0.48 -21.69 4.56
C ALA A 132 0.15 -21.02 3.34
N PRO A 133 -0.02 -21.58 2.12
CA PRO A 133 0.40 -20.90 0.90
C PRO A 133 -0.29 -19.54 0.79
N GLY A 134 0.41 -18.52 0.30
CA GLY A 134 -0.12 -17.16 0.29
C GLY A 134 0.69 -16.21 -0.58
N ASN A 135 0.37 -14.94 -0.45
CA ASN A 135 1.00 -13.87 -1.20
C ASN A 135 1.04 -12.58 -0.39
N ASP A 136 1.97 -11.71 -0.77
CA ASP A 136 2.01 -10.32 -0.37
C ASP A 136 1.06 -9.49 -1.25
N ASP A 137 0.35 -8.58 -0.60
CA ASP A 137 -0.78 -7.81 -1.11
C ASP A 137 -0.63 -6.33 -0.74
N PRO A 138 0.34 -5.64 -1.35
CA PRO A 138 0.74 -4.30 -0.96
C PRO A 138 -0.14 -3.23 -1.63
N LYS A 139 0.07 -1.98 -1.22
CA LYS A 139 -0.44 -0.79 -1.89
C LYS A 139 -1.95 -0.85 -2.14
N LEU A 140 -2.71 -0.85 -1.05
CA LEU A 140 -4.17 -0.99 -1.03
C LEU A 140 -4.94 -0.01 -1.94
N GLN A 141 -4.33 1.12 -2.33
CA GLN A 141 -4.93 2.12 -3.22
C GLN A 141 -4.56 1.95 -4.70
N GLU A 142 -3.62 1.07 -5.03
CA GLU A 142 -3.24 0.73 -6.41
C GLU A 142 -4.00 -0.54 -6.88
N PRO A 143 -4.01 -0.85 -8.19
CA PRO A 143 -4.55 -2.12 -8.67
C PRO A 143 -3.84 -3.33 -8.05
N ARG A 144 -4.61 -4.17 -7.33
CA ARG A 144 -4.12 -5.36 -6.63
C ARG A 144 -4.14 -6.60 -7.52
N ARG A 145 -3.19 -7.53 -7.33
CA ARG A 145 -3.10 -8.80 -8.06
C ARG A 145 -3.87 -9.93 -7.38
N LEU A 146 -5.18 -9.74 -7.24
CA LEU A 146 -6.04 -10.65 -6.46
C LEU A 146 -6.06 -12.10 -6.99
N GLU A 147 -5.84 -12.33 -8.28
CA GLU A 147 -5.76 -13.67 -8.86
C GLU A 147 -4.62 -14.52 -8.30
N GLU A 148 -3.60 -13.92 -7.69
CA GLU A 148 -2.51 -14.63 -7.00
C GLU A 148 -3.02 -15.40 -5.77
N PHE A 149 -4.06 -14.87 -5.09
CA PHE A 149 -4.74 -15.61 -4.03
C PHE A 149 -5.39 -16.89 -4.56
N LYS A 150 -5.85 -16.91 -5.82
CA LYS A 150 -6.45 -18.11 -6.41
C LYS A 150 -5.43 -19.19 -6.70
N VAL A 151 -4.20 -18.84 -7.05
CA VAL A 151 -3.11 -19.82 -7.13
C VAL A 151 -2.91 -20.50 -5.78
N ASN A 152 -2.81 -19.71 -4.73
CA ASN A 152 -2.54 -20.20 -3.37
C ASN A 152 -3.74 -20.91 -2.72
N SER A 153 -4.97 -20.43 -2.95
CA SER A 153 -6.18 -21.09 -2.47
C SER A 153 -6.39 -22.43 -3.15
N SER A 154 -6.10 -22.51 -4.45
CA SER A 154 -6.18 -23.78 -5.18
C SER A 154 -5.19 -24.80 -4.63
N LEU A 155 -3.96 -24.39 -4.31
CA LEU A 155 -3.00 -25.26 -3.61
C LEU A 155 -3.53 -25.72 -2.26
N ALA A 156 -4.15 -24.82 -1.50
CA ALA A 156 -4.74 -25.19 -0.22
C ALA A 156 -5.88 -26.19 -0.37
N HIS A 157 -6.77 -26.01 -1.35
CA HIS A 157 -7.87 -26.93 -1.63
C HIS A 157 -7.36 -28.30 -2.10
N LEU A 158 -6.46 -28.32 -3.10
CA LEU A 158 -6.01 -29.54 -3.75
C LEU A 158 -5.06 -30.39 -2.90
N TYR A 159 -4.38 -29.79 -1.92
CA TYR A 159 -3.43 -30.46 -1.03
C TYR A 159 -3.82 -30.40 0.45
N GLU A 160 -5.11 -30.12 0.73
CA GLU A 160 -5.70 -30.12 2.09
C GLU A 160 -4.93 -29.25 3.08
N ARG A 161 -4.50 -28.05 2.64
CA ARG A 161 -3.80 -27.09 3.50
C ARG A 161 -4.81 -26.27 4.31
N PRO A 162 -4.54 -26.04 5.60
CA PRO A 162 -5.53 -25.46 6.51
C PRO A 162 -5.81 -23.98 6.28
N ARG A 163 -4.90 -23.24 5.62
CA ARG A 163 -4.96 -21.78 5.51
C ARG A 163 -4.45 -21.29 4.15
N VAL A 164 -4.81 -20.06 3.83
CA VAL A 164 -4.27 -19.26 2.73
C VAL A 164 -3.84 -17.93 3.32
N TRP A 165 -2.55 -17.61 3.22
CA TRP A 165 -1.97 -16.45 3.89
C TRP A 165 -2.11 -15.18 3.03
N ASN A 166 -2.41 -14.06 3.68
CA ASN A 166 -2.39 -12.73 3.10
C ASN A 166 -1.47 -11.86 3.94
N GLU A 167 -0.31 -11.49 3.41
CA GLU A 167 0.49 -10.40 3.95
C GLU A 167 -0.02 -9.07 3.38
N ALA A 168 -0.72 -8.30 4.19
CA ALA A 168 -1.64 -7.30 3.73
C ALA A 168 -1.12 -5.86 3.92
N PHE A 169 -1.16 -5.11 2.82
CA PHE A 169 -1.29 -3.65 2.73
C PHE A 169 -0.09 -2.83 3.17
N HIS A 170 1.12 -3.36 3.09
CA HIS A 170 2.30 -2.52 3.19
C HIS A 170 2.36 -1.47 2.07
N SER A 171 3.15 -0.42 2.29
CA SER A 171 3.36 0.68 1.33
C SER A 171 2.05 1.39 0.91
N SER A 172 1.00 1.30 1.72
CA SER A 172 -0.30 1.93 1.48
C SER A 172 -0.40 3.34 2.09
N GLY A 173 0.70 3.86 2.65
CA GLY A 173 0.77 5.18 3.28
C GLY A 173 0.19 5.23 4.69
N TRP A 174 0.50 6.28 5.44
CA TRP A 174 0.08 6.48 6.83
C TRP A 174 -1.42 6.73 7.01
N GLY A 175 -2.14 6.95 5.92
CA GLY A 175 -3.56 7.34 5.91
C GLY A 175 -4.56 6.23 5.67
N VAL A 176 -4.19 4.95 5.77
CA VAL A 176 -5.14 3.85 5.59
C VAL A 176 -6.18 3.86 6.70
N THR A 177 -7.45 3.92 6.31
CA THR A 177 -8.60 3.86 7.22
C THR A 177 -9.07 2.41 7.47
N PRO A 178 -9.72 2.11 8.61
CA PRO A 178 -10.30 0.79 8.85
C PRO A 178 -11.32 0.35 7.78
N ALA A 179 -12.04 1.30 7.16
CA ALA A 179 -12.95 1.02 6.06
C ALA A 179 -12.23 0.48 4.82
N GLN A 180 -11.07 1.05 4.47
CA GLN A 180 -10.24 0.56 3.37
C GLN A 180 -9.64 -0.81 3.68
N VAL A 181 -9.18 -1.03 4.93
CA VAL A 181 -8.72 -2.36 5.37
C VAL A 181 -9.85 -3.38 5.23
N LEU A 182 -11.05 -3.07 5.71
CA LEU A 182 -12.22 -3.94 5.61
C LEU A 182 -12.53 -4.31 4.15
N ALA A 183 -12.58 -3.33 3.26
CA ALA A 183 -12.80 -3.55 1.83
C ALA A 183 -11.72 -4.47 1.22
N GLY A 184 -10.46 -4.16 1.49
CA GLY A 184 -9.32 -4.90 0.97
C GLY A 184 -9.30 -6.36 1.41
N VAL A 185 -9.53 -6.63 2.71
CA VAL A 185 -9.57 -8.01 3.23
C VAL A 185 -10.78 -8.76 2.74
N ASN A 186 -11.93 -8.11 2.55
CA ASN A 186 -13.14 -8.75 2.01
C ASN A 186 -12.92 -9.25 0.58
N GLU A 187 -12.26 -8.46 -0.26
CA GLU A 187 -11.86 -8.91 -1.61
C GLU A 187 -10.89 -10.08 -1.53
N GLY A 188 -9.86 -10.01 -0.67
CA GLY A 188 -8.92 -11.12 -0.47
C GLY A 188 -9.62 -12.41 -0.02
N PHE A 189 -10.56 -12.30 0.94
CA PHE A 189 -11.40 -13.41 1.38
C PHE A 189 -12.24 -14.00 0.25
N ALA A 190 -12.82 -13.16 -0.62
CA ALA A 190 -13.59 -13.63 -1.78
C ALA A 190 -12.71 -14.34 -2.83
N TYR A 191 -11.43 -13.97 -2.92
CA TYR A 191 -10.45 -14.67 -3.76
C TYR A 191 -9.81 -15.90 -3.09
N GLY A 192 -10.16 -16.21 -1.84
CA GLY A 192 -9.77 -17.46 -1.17
C GLY A 192 -8.74 -17.31 -0.05
N ALA A 193 -8.34 -16.09 0.31
CA ALA A 193 -7.57 -15.86 1.53
C ALA A 193 -8.34 -16.37 2.75
N THR A 194 -7.64 -16.87 3.77
CA THR A 194 -8.28 -17.31 5.02
C THR A 194 -7.48 -16.93 6.28
N SER A 195 -6.29 -16.36 6.12
CA SER A 195 -5.48 -15.79 7.21
C SER A 195 -4.95 -14.43 6.76
N VAL A 196 -5.04 -13.41 7.60
CA VAL A 196 -4.59 -12.04 7.29
C VAL A 196 -3.52 -11.62 8.29
N SER A 197 -2.37 -11.21 7.78
CA SER A 197 -1.26 -10.59 8.51
C SER A 197 -1.10 -9.16 8.00
N LEU A 198 -1.57 -8.18 8.76
CA LEU A 198 -1.42 -6.77 8.39
C LEU A 198 0.05 -6.36 8.52
N HIS A 199 0.65 -5.92 7.43
CA HIS A 199 2.02 -5.41 7.40
C HIS A 199 2.01 -3.91 7.74
N GLY A 200 2.38 -3.46 8.94
CA GLY A 200 2.93 -4.22 10.07
C GLY A 200 2.60 -3.60 11.43
N LEU A 201 3.16 -4.21 12.48
CA LEU A 201 3.30 -3.61 13.82
C LEU A 201 4.76 -3.16 13.98
N TYR A 202 5.00 -1.85 13.94
CA TYR A 202 6.35 -1.35 14.14
C TYR A 202 6.74 -1.38 15.62
N HIS A 203 7.97 -1.82 15.90
CA HIS A 203 8.50 -1.75 17.27
C HIS A 203 8.60 -0.29 17.74
N SER A 204 9.10 0.60 16.90
CA SER A 204 9.11 2.04 17.12
C SER A 204 8.93 2.78 15.80
N THR A 205 8.42 4.01 15.85
CA THR A 205 8.33 4.91 14.68
C THR A 205 9.12 6.21 14.90
N ARG A 206 10.03 6.21 15.89
CA ARG A 206 10.78 7.40 16.32
C ARG A 206 11.41 8.09 15.12
N GLY A 207 11.12 9.37 14.92
CA GLY A 207 11.67 10.13 13.80
C GLY A 207 11.36 9.56 12.42
N GLY A 208 10.25 8.84 12.22
CA GLY A 208 9.99 8.21 10.91
C GLY A 208 11.02 7.13 10.53
N TRP A 209 11.67 6.50 11.52
CA TRP A 209 12.71 5.49 11.29
C TRP A 209 12.21 4.30 10.48
N TRP A 210 10.99 3.82 10.75
CA TRP A 210 10.41 2.68 10.02
C TRP A 210 9.26 3.16 9.15
N GLU A 211 9.62 3.72 8.00
CA GLU A 211 8.67 4.16 6.97
C GLU A 211 8.56 3.18 5.81
N TRP A 212 9.30 2.07 5.89
CA TRP A 212 9.55 1.24 4.71
C TRP A 212 8.34 0.57 4.08
N ALA A 213 7.30 0.42 4.88
CA ALA A 213 6.14 -0.38 4.58
C ALA A 213 4.90 0.17 5.32
N SER A 214 4.75 1.51 5.33
CA SER A 214 3.62 2.18 5.98
C SER A 214 2.27 1.58 5.53
N PRO A 215 1.24 1.53 6.41
CA PRO A 215 1.17 2.12 7.76
C PRO A 215 1.57 1.16 8.92
N ASP A 216 1.58 1.70 10.13
CA ASP A 216 1.39 0.92 11.37
C ASP A 216 -0.12 0.63 11.52
N PHE A 217 -0.55 -0.63 11.60
CA PHE A 217 -1.97 -0.98 11.79
C PHE A 217 -2.38 -1.14 13.26
N HIS A 218 -1.51 -0.77 14.21
CA HIS A 218 -1.70 -1.04 15.63
C HIS A 218 -2.00 0.22 16.48
N PHE A 219 -1.49 0.26 17.72
CA PHE A 219 -1.96 1.13 18.80
C PHE A 219 -1.59 2.60 18.57
N ARG A 220 -0.67 2.87 17.65
CA ARG A 220 -0.28 4.21 17.24
C ARG A 220 -1.34 4.89 16.37
N GLN A 221 -2.22 4.13 15.72
CA GLN A 221 -3.29 4.71 14.93
C GLN A 221 -4.33 5.39 15.82
N PRO A 222 -4.74 6.63 15.53
CA PRO A 222 -5.77 7.31 16.33
C PRO A 222 -7.09 6.55 16.39
N TYR A 223 -7.41 5.78 15.35
CA TYR A 223 -8.61 4.95 15.27
C TYR A 223 -8.53 3.62 16.03
N TRP A 224 -7.38 3.23 16.60
CA TRP A 224 -7.17 1.91 17.20
C TRP A 224 -8.24 1.54 18.23
N ARG A 225 -8.61 2.52 19.08
CA ARG A 225 -9.68 2.36 20.10
C ARG A 225 -11.08 2.06 19.54
N HIS A 226 -11.31 2.33 18.26
CA HIS A 226 -12.57 2.04 17.56
C HIS A 226 -12.48 0.82 16.62
N ALA A 227 -11.29 0.25 16.42
CA ALA A 227 -11.02 -0.79 15.43
C ALA A 227 -11.34 -2.22 15.91
N ALA A 228 -11.80 -2.42 17.15
CA ALA A 228 -12.08 -3.75 17.68
C ALA A 228 -13.08 -4.57 16.82
N GLY A 229 -14.06 -3.90 16.19
CA GLY A 229 -15.00 -4.54 15.26
C GLY A 229 -14.32 -5.09 14.00
N LEU A 230 -13.34 -4.36 13.45
CA LEU A 230 -12.53 -4.81 12.31
C LEU A 230 -11.74 -6.07 12.66
N TRP A 231 -11.09 -6.10 13.83
CA TRP A 231 -10.30 -7.25 14.27
C TRP A 231 -11.16 -8.49 14.51
N ARG A 232 -12.37 -8.32 15.06
CA ARG A 232 -13.35 -9.41 15.18
C ARG A 232 -13.85 -9.87 13.82
N HIS A 233 -14.11 -8.96 12.89
CA HIS A 233 -14.49 -9.28 11.52
C HIS A 233 -13.43 -10.16 10.86
N ILE A 234 -12.17 -9.72 10.82
CA ILE A 234 -11.05 -10.48 10.26
C ILE A 234 -10.96 -11.84 10.93
N SER A 235 -10.99 -11.90 12.27
CA SER A 235 -10.88 -13.15 13.03
C SER A 235 -12.01 -14.15 12.71
N ARG A 236 -13.27 -13.68 12.68
CA ARG A 236 -14.43 -14.53 12.39
C ARG A 236 -14.46 -14.98 10.94
N MET A 237 -14.12 -14.10 10.00
CA MET A 237 -14.01 -14.43 8.58
C MET A 237 -12.91 -15.46 8.33
N SER A 238 -11.71 -15.25 8.89
CA SER A 238 -10.61 -16.20 8.82
C SER A 238 -10.97 -17.57 9.37
N TRP A 239 -11.67 -17.62 10.51
CA TRP A 239 -12.13 -18.89 11.07
C TRP A 239 -13.17 -19.55 10.16
N LEU A 240 -14.23 -18.81 9.80
CA LEU A 240 -15.39 -19.32 9.06
C LEU A 240 -15.00 -19.86 7.68
N LEU A 241 -14.18 -19.11 6.94
CA LEU A 241 -13.76 -19.48 5.59
C LEU A 241 -12.74 -20.62 5.56
N SER A 242 -12.23 -21.03 6.71
CA SER A 242 -11.38 -22.23 6.85
C SER A 242 -12.15 -23.49 7.23
N GLN A 243 -13.47 -23.40 7.46
CA GLN A 243 -14.29 -24.56 7.85
C GLN A 243 -14.80 -25.33 6.64
N GLY A 244 -14.89 -26.65 6.74
CA GLY A 244 -15.46 -27.50 5.70
C GLY A 244 -14.63 -27.57 4.40
N SER A 245 -15.29 -27.82 3.27
CA SER A 245 -14.66 -27.84 1.95
C SER A 245 -15.07 -26.62 1.13
N HIS A 246 -14.31 -26.30 0.09
CA HIS A 246 -14.70 -25.27 -0.86
C HIS A 246 -15.81 -25.77 -1.80
N GLY A 247 -16.58 -24.81 -2.30
CA GLY A 247 -17.75 -25.01 -3.14
C GLY A 247 -17.53 -24.39 -4.51
N CYS A 248 -16.80 -25.07 -5.37
CA CYS A 248 -16.48 -24.58 -6.71
C CYS A 248 -16.80 -25.61 -7.79
N ASP A 249 -17.31 -25.12 -8.92
CA ASP A 249 -17.72 -25.95 -10.06
C ASP A 249 -16.68 -25.99 -11.18
N VAL A 250 -15.75 -25.04 -11.21
CA VAL A 250 -14.87 -24.78 -12.35
C VAL A 250 -13.41 -24.89 -11.94
N ALA A 251 -12.65 -25.74 -12.63
CA ALA A 251 -11.20 -25.74 -12.54
C ALA A 251 -10.58 -25.24 -13.84
N VAL A 252 -9.45 -24.56 -13.75
CA VAL A 252 -8.63 -24.10 -14.87
C VAL A 252 -7.29 -24.84 -14.82
N LEU A 253 -6.88 -25.47 -15.90
CA LEU A 253 -5.63 -26.22 -15.93
C LEU A 253 -4.43 -25.29 -15.76
N ASP A 254 -3.54 -25.61 -14.82
CA ASP A 254 -2.26 -24.91 -14.61
C ASP A 254 -1.37 -25.05 -15.86
N PRO A 255 -0.84 -23.95 -16.43
CA PRO A 255 -0.02 -23.98 -17.62
C PRO A 255 1.43 -24.47 -17.40
N ALA A 256 1.77 -25.02 -16.23
CA ALA A 256 3.11 -25.51 -15.87
C ALA A 256 3.73 -26.43 -16.93
N ALA A 257 3.00 -27.38 -17.51
CA ALA A 257 3.52 -28.26 -18.56
C ALA A 257 3.88 -27.53 -19.87
N ASP A 258 3.05 -26.56 -20.29
CA ASP A 258 3.32 -25.73 -21.47
C ASP A 258 4.59 -24.89 -21.26
N LEU A 259 4.70 -24.31 -20.05
CA LEU A 259 5.86 -23.56 -19.63
C LEU A 259 7.11 -24.44 -19.58
N ALA A 260 7.05 -25.63 -18.98
CA ALA A 260 8.18 -26.55 -18.92
C ALA A 260 8.72 -26.89 -20.32
N ALA A 261 7.84 -27.04 -21.32
CA ALA A 261 8.22 -27.33 -22.70
C ALA A 261 8.83 -26.15 -23.47
N ALA A 262 8.66 -24.91 -23.00
CA ALA A 262 9.22 -23.72 -23.62
C ALA A 262 10.76 -23.64 -23.43
N PRO A 263 11.51 -22.97 -24.32
CA PRO A 263 12.96 -22.83 -24.17
C PRO A 263 13.33 -22.11 -22.88
N ALA A 264 14.48 -22.48 -22.30
CA ALA A 264 15.08 -21.76 -21.19
C ALA A 264 15.64 -20.40 -21.64
N GLN A 265 15.64 -19.41 -20.75
CA GLN A 265 16.19 -18.08 -21.02
C GLN A 265 17.70 -18.05 -20.70
N LEU A 266 18.49 -17.34 -21.52
CA LEU A 266 19.96 -17.31 -21.41
C LEU A 266 20.49 -16.33 -20.34
N THR A 267 19.70 -15.34 -19.93
CA THR A 267 20.21 -14.19 -19.14
C THR A 267 19.84 -14.21 -17.66
N GLY A 268 19.04 -15.18 -17.18
CA GLY A 268 18.68 -15.33 -15.76
C GLY A 268 17.90 -14.15 -15.15
N ARG A 269 17.67 -13.06 -15.89
CA ARG A 269 16.77 -11.97 -15.54
C ARG A 269 15.40 -12.27 -16.11
N VAL A 270 14.35 -12.07 -15.31
CA VAL A 270 12.98 -11.97 -15.81
C VAL A 270 12.94 -10.71 -16.67
N GLN A 271 13.21 -10.83 -17.96
CA GLN A 271 12.92 -9.77 -18.90
C GLN A 271 11.40 -9.78 -19.08
N ALA A 272 10.76 -8.61 -18.89
CA ALA A 272 9.46 -8.38 -19.52
C ALA A 272 9.58 -8.79 -21.00
N ALA A 273 8.48 -9.28 -21.58
CA ALA A 273 8.43 -9.79 -22.94
C ALA A 273 9.27 -8.93 -23.92
N PRO A 274 9.94 -9.54 -24.91
CA PRO A 274 10.73 -8.78 -25.87
C PRO A 274 9.90 -7.62 -26.43
N GLU A 275 10.49 -6.42 -26.46
CA GLU A 275 10.07 -5.37 -27.37
C GLU A 275 10.35 -5.86 -28.81
N ASP A 276 9.49 -6.74 -29.32
CA ASP A 276 9.37 -6.97 -30.76
C ASP A 276 8.41 -5.91 -31.29
N ASP A 277 8.92 -5.09 -32.22
CA ASP A 277 8.27 -4.17 -33.18
C ASP A 277 7.14 -3.22 -32.72
N GLY A 278 6.79 -3.18 -31.43
CA GLY A 278 5.73 -2.34 -30.91
C GLY A 278 4.32 -2.91 -31.11
N THR A 279 4.17 -4.16 -31.57
CA THR A 279 2.88 -4.86 -31.57
C THR A 279 2.87 -6.03 -30.58
N PRO A 280 2.10 -5.98 -29.48
CA PRO A 280 1.96 -7.13 -28.59
C PRO A 280 1.33 -8.30 -29.36
N GLY A 281 2.06 -9.41 -29.47
CA GLY A 281 1.48 -10.69 -29.87
C GLY A 281 0.33 -11.11 -28.92
N PRO A 282 -0.50 -12.09 -29.30
CA PRO A 282 -1.55 -12.60 -28.42
C PRO A 282 -0.94 -13.13 -27.10
N PRO A 283 -1.63 -13.00 -25.95
CA PRO A 283 -1.16 -13.53 -24.67
C PRO A 283 -0.82 -15.02 -24.75
N GLU A 284 0.12 -15.53 -23.95
CA GLU A 284 0.39 -16.98 -23.90
C GLU A 284 -0.44 -17.67 -22.80
N ALA A 285 -0.31 -18.99 -22.67
CA ALA A 285 -1.11 -19.80 -21.75
C ALA A 285 -1.07 -19.35 -20.26
N PRO A 286 0.09 -18.93 -19.69
CA PRO A 286 0.17 -18.33 -18.36
C PRO A 286 -0.74 -17.13 -18.15
N GLU A 287 -0.70 -16.18 -19.08
CA GLU A 287 -1.51 -14.97 -19.02
C GLU A 287 -2.99 -15.32 -19.17
N TYR A 288 -3.34 -16.28 -20.04
CA TYR A 288 -4.73 -16.72 -20.19
C TYR A 288 -5.27 -17.41 -18.94
N ALA A 289 -4.50 -18.27 -18.27
CA ALA A 289 -4.98 -18.99 -17.08
C ALA A 289 -5.40 -18.01 -15.96
N LEU A 290 -4.52 -17.06 -15.62
CA LEU A 290 -4.80 -16.04 -14.60
C LEU A 290 -5.91 -15.07 -15.02
N ARG A 291 -5.94 -14.64 -16.29
CA ARG A 291 -7.02 -13.77 -16.82
C ARG A 291 -8.37 -14.47 -16.77
N ILE A 292 -8.46 -15.74 -17.17
CA ILE A 292 -9.69 -16.54 -17.12
C ILE A 292 -10.22 -16.56 -15.69
N ILE A 293 -9.37 -16.86 -14.70
CA ILE A 293 -9.77 -16.91 -13.29
C ILE A 293 -10.27 -15.56 -12.80
N ARG A 294 -9.48 -14.50 -13.01
CA ARG A 294 -9.87 -13.14 -12.62
C ARG A 294 -11.24 -12.78 -13.17
N GLN A 295 -11.50 -13.10 -14.44
CA GLN A 295 -12.76 -12.77 -15.09
C GLN A 295 -13.94 -13.63 -14.63
N LEU A 296 -13.74 -14.93 -14.42
CA LEU A 296 -14.76 -15.80 -13.85
C LEU A 296 -15.16 -15.32 -12.45
N VAL A 297 -14.19 -15.05 -11.58
CA VAL A 297 -14.42 -14.59 -10.20
C VAL A 297 -15.14 -13.23 -10.20
N ARG A 298 -14.71 -12.27 -11.03
CA ARG A 298 -15.40 -10.97 -11.18
C ARG A 298 -16.82 -11.10 -11.74
N SER A 299 -17.13 -12.18 -12.44
CA SER A 299 -18.47 -12.45 -12.97
C SER A 299 -19.31 -13.33 -12.04
N GLY A 300 -18.88 -13.54 -10.79
CA GLY A 300 -19.60 -14.34 -9.79
C GLY A 300 -19.52 -15.84 -10.05
N CYS A 301 -18.48 -16.30 -10.74
CA CYS A 301 -18.17 -17.70 -10.97
C CYS A 301 -16.83 -18.05 -10.32
N ASP A 302 -16.88 -18.72 -9.17
CA ASP A 302 -15.67 -19.13 -8.47
C ASP A 302 -14.91 -20.22 -9.26
N ALA A 303 -13.58 -20.19 -9.23
CA ALA A 303 -12.71 -21.10 -9.97
C ALA A 303 -11.38 -21.38 -9.23
N ASP A 304 -10.87 -22.60 -9.34
CA ASP A 304 -9.54 -23.01 -8.89
C ASP A 304 -8.59 -23.28 -10.09
N LEU A 305 -7.28 -23.14 -9.88
CA LEU A 305 -6.24 -23.75 -10.73
C LEU A 305 -6.08 -25.22 -10.34
N ILE A 306 -5.97 -26.11 -11.33
CA ILE A 306 -5.65 -27.51 -11.09
C ILE A 306 -4.35 -27.89 -11.78
N ASP A 307 -3.36 -28.33 -11.00
CA ASP A 307 -2.08 -28.81 -11.51
C ASP A 307 -2.16 -30.26 -12.05
N ASP A 308 -1.17 -30.66 -12.85
CA ASP A 308 -1.15 -31.99 -13.49
C ASP A 308 -1.19 -33.13 -12.46
N ASP A 309 -0.49 -33.03 -11.33
CA ASP A 309 -0.48 -34.08 -10.29
C ASP A 309 -1.87 -34.23 -9.67
N SER A 310 -2.54 -33.10 -9.41
CA SER A 310 -3.92 -33.03 -8.91
C SER A 310 -4.92 -33.64 -9.90
N LEU A 311 -4.78 -33.31 -11.18
CA LEU A 311 -5.63 -33.86 -12.23
C LEU A 311 -5.40 -35.36 -12.44
N HIS A 312 -4.16 -35.84 -12.38
CA HIS A 312 -3.84 -37.26 -12.61
C HIS A 312 -4.32 -38.16 -11.47
N ARG A 313 -4.29 -37.67 -10.22
CA ARG A 313 -4.81 -38.41 -9.04
C ARG A 313 -6.32 -38.26 -8.84
N ALA A 314 -6.97 -37.35 -9.57
CA ALA A 314 -8.42 -37.16 -9.48
C ALA A 314 -9.19 -38.37 -9.99
N THR A 315 -10.38 -38.56 -9.42
CA THR A 315 -11.35 -39.55 -9.88
C THR A 315 -12.50 -38.86 -10.62
N SER A 316 -13.10 -39.54 -11.60
CA SER A 316 -14.21 -38.99 -12.38
C SER A 316 -15.43 -39.90 -12.29
N SER A 317 -16.56 -39.35 -11.86
CA SER A 317 -17.82 -40.07 -11.69
C SER A 317 -18.99 -39.09 -11.67
N ASP A 318 -20.14 -39.46 -12.25
CA ASP A 318 -21.38 -38.67 -12.22
C ASP A 318 -21.21 -37.22 -12.74
N GLY A 319 -20.36 -37.04 -13.76
CA GLY A 319 -20.03 -35.73 -14.34
C GLY A 319 -19.19 -34.82 -13.43
N GLU A 320 -18.62 -35.35 -12.34
CA GLU A 320 -17.75 -34.63 -11.42
C GLU A 320 -16.31 -35.18 -11.44
N LEU A 321 -15.34 -34.27 -11.45
CA LEU A 321 -13.93 -34.52 -11.18
C LEU A 321 -13.67 -34.28 -9.69
N ARG A 322 -13.23 -35.30 -8.96
CA ARG A 322 -13.09 -35.29 -7.50
C ARG A 322 -11.64 -35.51 -7.06
N VAL A 323 -11.13 -34.60 -6.23
CA VAL A 323 -9.77 -34.64 -5.66
C VAL A 323 -9.75 -33.87 -4.34
N ALA A 324 -9.13 -34.39 -3.29
CA ALA A 324 -8.93 -33.69 -2.00
C ALA A 324 -10.19 -33.02 -1.39
N GLY A 325 -11.38 -33.61 -1.60
CA GLY A 325 -12.66 -33.05 -1.16
C GLY A 325 -13.32 -32.06 -2.12
N GLU A 326 -12.58 -31.55 -3.10
CA GLU A 326 -13.07 -30.70 -4.18
C GLU A 326 -13.85 -31.50 -5.24
N ARG A 327 -14.78 -30.81 -5.92
CA ARG A 327 -15.68 -31.41 -6.90
C ARG A 327 -15.93 -30.46 -8.06
N TYR A 328 -15.23 -30.65 -9.16
CA TYR A 328 -15.34 -29.80 -10.34
C TYR A 328 -16.27 -30.44 -11.38
N ARG A 329 -17.13 -29.62 -11.99
CA ARG A 329 -18.05 -30.02 -13.07
C ARG A 329 -17.60 -29.50 -14.44
N VAL A 330 -16.74 -28.47 -14.44
CA VAL A 330 -16.12 -27.90 -15.63
C VAL A 330 -14.60 -27.87 -15.46
N LEU A 331 -13.89 -28.27 -16.51
CA LEU A 331 -12.44 -28.12 -16.60
C LEU A 331 -12.05 -27.31 -17.84
N VAL A 332 -11.44 -26.15 -17.62
CA VAL A 332 -11.00 -25.24 -18.68
C VAL A 332 -9.52 -25.45 -18.95
N VAL A 333 -9.19 -25.84 -20.17
CA VAL A 333 -7.83 -25.84 -20.71
C VAL A 333 -7.59 -24.45 -21.31
N PRO A 334 -6.73 -23.59 -20.71
CA PRO A 334 -6.40 -22.28 -21.29
C PRO A 334 -5.66 -22.49 -22.62
N ALA A 335 -5.22 -21.42 -23.28
CA ALA A 335 -4.60 -21.46 -24.61
C ALA A 335 -3.19 -22.12 -24.65
N MET A 336 -3.07 -23.32 -24.07
CA MET A 336 -1.87 -24.15 -23.97
C MET A 336 -1.47 -24.65 -25.35
N ARG A 337 -0.19 -24.56 -25.67
CA ARG A 337 0.37 -25.20 -26.86
C ARG A 337 0.50 -26.69 -26.62
N TRP A 338 0.77 -27.09 -25.39
CA TRP A 338 1.05 -28.47 -25.04
C TRP A 338 0.46 -28.90 -23.69
N ILE A 339 -0.07 -30.11 -23.63
CA ILE A 339 -0.47 -30.82 -22.40
C ILE A 339 0.26 -32.16 -22.30
N ARG A 340 0.34 -32.75 -21.11
CA ARG A 340 0.89 -34.11 -20.92
C ARG A 340 -0.07 -35.17 -21.47
N ALA A 341 0.42 -36.32 -21.93
CA ALA A 341 -0.49 -37.40 -22.35
C ALA A 341 -1.34 -37.94 -21.18
N GLY A 342 -0.79 -37.96 -19.96
CA GLY A 342 -1.57 -38.22 -18.73
C GLY A 342 -2.76 -37.28 -18.57
N THR A 343 -2.57 -36.00 -18.91
CA THR A 343 -3.59 -34.95 -18.85
C THR A 343 -4.67 -35.20 -19.88
N LEU A 344 -4.33 -35.47 -21.14
CA LEU A 344 -5.32 -35.85 -22.16
C LEU A 344 -6.14 -37.07 -21.74
N ARG A 345 -5.50 -38.11 -21.18
CA ARG A 345 -6.20 -39.29 -20.65
C ARG A 345 -7.17 -38.93 -19.52
N ALA A 346 -6.79 -38.01 -18.63
CA ALA A 346 -7.65 -37.55 -17.55
C ALA A 346 -8.85 -36.75 -18.09
N LEU A 347 -8.64 -35.85 -19.06
CA LEU A 347 -9.71 -35.11 -19.73
C LEU A 347 -10.72 -36.05 -20.39
N ALA A 348 -10.24 -37.05 -21.12
CA ALA A 348 -11.10 -38.04 -21.77
C ALA A 348 -11.95 -38.81 -20.75
N ARG A 349 -11.35 -39.34 -19.67
CA ARG A 349 -12.09 -40.02 -18.59
C ARG A 349 -13.14 -39.11 -17.94
N PHE A 350 -12.82 -37.84 -17.74
CA PHE A 350 -13.76 -36.90 -17.14
C PHE A 350 -14.98 -36.68 -18.04
N VAL A 351 -14.77 -36.46 -19.34
CA VAL A 351 -15.86 -36.31 -20.31
C VAL A 351 -16.66 -37.60 -20.49
N ASP A 352 -16.01 -38.76 -20.53
CA ASP A 352 -16.69 -40.07 -20.59
C ASP A 352 -17.58 -40.32 -19.38
N SER A 353 -17.25 -39.73 -18.22
CA SER A 353 -18.06 -39.82 -17.01
C SER A 353 -19.23 -38.82 -16.93
N GLY A 354 -19.42 -37.98 -17.97
CA GLY A 354 -20.46 -36.94 -18.00
C GLY A 354 -19.95 -35.52 -17.78
N GLY A 355 -18.63 -35.31 -17.66
CA GLY A 355 -18.01 -34.03 -17.34
C GLY A 355 -18.01 -33.03 -18.49
N PHE A 356 -17.71 -31.75 -18.17
CA PHE A 356 -17.65 -30.66 -19.14
C PHE A 356 -16.20 -30.14 -19.28
N VAL A 357 -15.59 -30.26 -20.46
CA VAL A 357 -14.27 -29.71 -20.76
C VAL A 357 -14.36 -28.57 -21.77
N ILE A 358 -13.64 -27.47 -21.53
CA ILE A 358 -13.56 -26.32 -22.44
C ILE A 358 -12.10 -26.09 -22.82
N ALA A 359 -11.76 -26.11 -24.11
CA ALA A 359 -10.49 -25.59 -24.60
C ALA A 359 -10.69 -24.14 -25.05
N TYR A 360 -9.95 -23.21 -24.46
CA TYR A 360 -10.07 -21.78 -24.74
C TYR A 360 -8.92 -21.27 -25.61
N GLY A 361 -9.23 -20.53 -26.66
CA GLY A 361 -8.27 -19.90 -27.57
C GLY A 361 -7.67 -20.87 -28.60
N ARG A 362 -7.15 -22.02 -28.16
CA ARG A 362 -6.61 -23.08 -29.03
C ARG A 362 -6.79 -24.49 -28.46
N LEU A 363 -6.73 -25.49 -29.34
CA LEU A 363 -6.55 -26.88 -28.97
C LEU A 363 -5.06 -27.17 -28.68
N PRO A 364 -4.73 -27.91 -27.61
CA PRO A 364 -3.34 -28.23 -27.28
C PRO A 364 -2.81 -29.41 -28.11
N GLY A 365 -1.50 -29.46 -28.30
CA GLY A 365 -0.77 -30.69 -28.65
C GLY A 365 -0.44 -31.52 -27.41
N VAL A 366 0.11 -32.72 -27.60
CA VAL A 366 0.43 -33.65 -26.50
C VAL A 366 1.94 -33.90 -26.41
N ILE A 367 2.50 -33.86 -25.20
CA ILE A 367 3.87 -34.25 -24.89
C ILE A 367 3.83 -35.60 -24.18
N GLU A 368 4.28 -36.68 -24.84
CA GLU A 368 4.74 -37.96 -24.25
C GLU A 368 4.85 -39.12 -25.26
N THR A 369 4.50 -38.95 -26.54
CA THR A 369 4.66 -40.05 -27.51
C THR A 369 6.12 -40.15 -27.98
N ASP A 370 6.59 -41.37 -28.21
CA ASP A 370 7.89 -41.73 -28.80
C ASP A 370 8.02 -41.25 -30.27
N GLY A 371 7.70 -39.99 -30.53
CA GLY A 371 7.60 -39.40 -31.87
C GLY A 371 6.27 -39.66 -32.59
N ASP A 372 5.32 -40.40 -32.00
CA ASP A 372 4.05 -40.72 -32.67
C ASP A 372 2.99 -39.62 -32.49
N ASN A 373 3.12 -38.56 -33.30
CA ASN A 373 2.19 -37.43 -33.34
C ASN A 373 0.76 -37.85 -33.75
N VAL A 374 0.60 -39.02 -34.40
CA VAL A 374 -0.69 -39.47 -34.94
C VAL A 374 -1.67 -39.84 -33.83
N LEU A 375 -1.23 -40.60 -32.82
CA LEU A 375 -2.10 -40.98 -31.70
C LEU A 375 -2.48 -39.78 -30.82
N ALA A 376 -1.57 -38.81 -30.67
CA ALA A 376 -1.83 -37.55 -29.99
C ALA A 376 -2.92 -36.74 -30.72
N ASP A 377 -2.77 -36.53 -32.02
CA ASP A 377 -3.74 -35.80 -32.85
C ASP A 377 -5.11 -36.50 -32.89
N LEU A 378 -5.12 -37.83 -32.97
CA LEU A 378 -6.35 -38.62 -32.90
C LEU A 378 -7.04 -38.46 -31.54
N GLY A 379 -6.28 -38.43 -30.44
CA GLY A 379 -6.82 -38.22 -29.09
C GLY A 379 -7.45 -36.83 -28.91
N ILE A 380 -6.78 -35.77 -29.39
CA ILE A 380 -7.35 -34.40 -29.36
C ILE A 380 -8.62 -34.31 -30.21
N ARG A 381 -8.61 -34.89 -31.41
CA ARG A 381 -9.80 -34.94 -32.30
C ARG A 381 -10.93 -35.78 -31.73
N ALA A 382 -10.62 -36.88 -31.05
CA ALA A 382 -11.61 -37.71 -30.39
C ALA A 382 -12.31 -36.93 -29.25
N LEU A 383 -11.57 -36.06 -28.55
CA LEU A 383 -12.12 -35.29 -27.44
C LEU A 383 -12.97 -34.09 -27.89
N TRP A 384 -12.45 -33.24 -28.79
CA TRP A 384 -13.12 -31.99 -29.20
C TRP A 384 -13.79 -32.02 -30.58
N GLY A 385 -13.68 -33.13 -31.30
CA GLY A 385 -14.09 -33.22 -32.70
C GLY A 385 -13.14 -32.45 -33.64
N PRO A 386 -13.44 -32.45 -34.96
CA PRO A 386 -12.69 -31.65 -35.92
C PRO A 386 -12.96 -30.15 -35.70
N PRO A 387 -11.93 -29.31 -35.49
CA PRO A 387 -12.14 -27.89 -35.26
C PRO A 387 -12.66 -27.19 -36.52
N SER A 388 -13.66 -26.32 -36.36
CA SER A 388 -14.07 -25.36 -37.40
C SER A 388 -13.31 -24.03 -37.19
N PRO A 389 -12.53 -23.53 -38.17
CA PRO A 389 -11.78 -22.31 -38.00
C PRO A 389 -12.67 -21.11 -37.62
N GLY A 390 -12.34 -20.43 -36.53
CA GLY A 390 -13.02 -19.20 -36.08
C GLY A 390 -14.44 -19.39 -35.52
N LEU A 391 -14.90 -20.62 -35.30
CA LEU A 391 -16.22 -20.91 -34.75
C LEU A 391 -16.15 -21.76 -33.48
N THR A 392 -16.97 -21.43 -32.49
CA THR A 392 -17.19 -22.29 -31.32
C THR A 392 -17.74 -23.65 -31.76
N SER A 393 -17.13 -24.74 -31.31
CA SER A 393 -17.60 -26.09 -31.59
C SER A 393 -17.94 -26.84 -30.30
N GLU A 394 -19.08 -27.51 -30.29
CA GLU A 394 -19.55 -28.36 -29.18
C GLU A 394 -19.55 -29.83 -29.64
N TYR A 395 -18.94 -30.71 -28.85
CA TYR A 395 -18.86 -32.13 -29.13
C TYR A 395 -19.40 -32.93 -27.92
N ARG A 396 -20.48 -33.69 -28.14
CA ARG A 396 -21.14 -34.49 -27.10
C ARG A 396 -20.66 -35.93 -27.17
N HIS A 397 -20.28 -36.46 -26.01
CA HIS A 397 -19.78 -37.81 -25.85
C HIS A 397 -20.90 -38.77 -25.45
N SER A 398 -20.72 -40.06 -25.78
CA SER A 398 -21.72 -41.10 -25.52
C SER A 398 -22.04 -41.29 -24.02
N GLY A 399 -21.07 -41.00 -23.14
CA GLY A 399 -21.24 -40.97 -21.68
C GLY A 399 -21.97 -39.75 -21.14
N GLY A 400 -22.49 -38.87 -22.01
CA GLY A 400 -23.25 -37.68 -21.63
C GLY A 400 -22.41 -36.42 -21.40
N GLY A 401 -21.07 -36.53 -21.43
CA GLY A 401 -20.17 -35.39 -21.28
C GLY A 401 -20.11 -34.48 -22.50
N LEU A 402 -19.53 -33.31 -22.29
CA LEU A 402 -19.44 -32.24 -23.27
C LEU A 402 -18.00 -31.74 -23.38
N ALA A 403 -17.50 -31.62 -24.60
CA ALA A 403 -16.26 -30.92 -24.90
C ALA A 403 -16.57 -29.71 -25.79
N VAL A 404 -16.10 -28.53 -25.41
CA VAL A 404 -16.27 -27.30 -26.20
C VAL A 404 -14.90 -26.75 -26.56
N PHE A 405 -14.73 -26.38 -27.82
CA PHE A 405 -13.61 -25.55 -28.25
C PHE A 405 -14.13 -24.14 -28.54
N LEU A 406 -13.59 -23.16 -27.81
CA LEU A 406 -13.91 -21.75 -27.96
C LEU A 406 -12.68 -21.05 -28.58
N PRO A 407 -12.64 -20.84 -29.91
CA PRO A 407 -11.46 -20.28 -30.57
C PRO A 407 -11.27 -18.80 -30.22
N HIS A 408 -10.05 -18.30 -30.45
CA HIS A 408 -9.81 -16.86 -30.43
C HIS A 408 -10.55 -16.20 -31.60
N LEU A 409 -11.61 -15.44 -31.32
CA LEU A 409 -12.35 -14.67 -32.32
C LEU A 409 -11.56 -13.40 -32.63
N GLY A 410 -10.63 -13.48 -33.59
CA GLY A 410 -9.79 -12.35 -33.96
C GLY A 410 -10.60 -11.14 -34.43
N HIS A 411 -10.63 -10.08 -33.62
CA HIS A 411 -10.56 -8.67 -34.03
C HIS A 411 -10.48 -7.78 -32.78
N HIS A 412 -9.37 -7.04 -32.64
CA HIS A 412 -9.11 -5.92 -31.72
C HIS A 412 -9.35 -6.16 -30.21
N ALA A 413 -8.24 -6.17 -29.46
CA ALA A 413 -8.21 -5.87 -28.02
C ALA A 413 -9.39 -6.45 -27.23
N HIS A 414 -9.35 -7.75 -26.94
CA HIS A 414 -10.18 -8.28 -25.87
C HIS A 414 -9.78 -7.57 -24.58
N THR A 415 -10.52 -6.50 -24.26
CA THR A 415 -10.62 -6.01 -22.91
C THR A 415 -11.03 -7.19 -22.04
N ASP A 416 -10.46 -7.23 -20.86
CA ASP A 416 -10.65 -8.28 -19.86
C ASP A 416 -12.14 -8.73 -19.74
N THR A 417 -13.08 -7.80 -19.86
CA THR A 417 -14.54 -8.01 -19.78
C THR A 417 -15.13 -8.98 -20.81
N THR A 418 -14.65 -8.99 -22.06
CA THR A 418 -15.25 -9.82 -23.13
C THR A 418 -14.92 -11.31 -22.96
N LEU A 419 -13.71 -11.62 -22.52
CA LEU A 419 -13.24 -12.98 -22.26
C LEU A 419 -14.06 -13.69 -21.17
N GLY A 420 -14.35 -13.00 -20.07
CA GLY A 420 -15.17 -13.53 -18.98
C GLY A 420 -16.59 -13.84 -19.41
N THR A 421 -17.18 -12.93 -20.18
CA THR A 421 -18.58 -13.03 -20.62
C THR A 421 -18.79 -14.23 -21.53
N ASP A 422 -17.90 -14.47 -22.50
CA ASP A 422 -18.03 -15.59 -23.42
C ASP A 422 -17.92 -16.94 -22.71
N LEU A 423 -16.92 -17.08 -21.83
CA LEU A 423 -16.71 -18.31 -21.08
C LEU A 423 -17.88 -18.56 -20.11
N LEU A 424 -18.34 -17.53 -19.40
CA LEU A 424 -19.47 -17.65 -18.50
C LEU A 424 -20.76 -18.01 -19.23
N ASN A 425 -21.02 -17.43 -20.41
CA ASN A 425 -22.19 -17.75 -21.23
C ASN A 425 -22.19 -19.22 -21.67
N VAL A 426 -21.03 -19.75 -22.05
CA VAL A 426 -20.87 -21.18 -22.38
C VAL A 426 -21.11 -22.05 -21.15
N ILE A 427 -20.58 -21.68 -20.00
CA ILE A 427 -20.78 -22.41 -18.74
C ILE A 427 -22.27 -22.37 -18.33
N ASP A 428 -22.89 -21.21 -18.25
CA ASP A 428 -24.28 -21.05 -17.77
C ASP A 428 -25.33 -21.65 -18.72
N ARG A 429 -24.98 -21.85 -20.00
CA ARG A 429 -25.81 -22.59 -20.97
C ARG A 429 -25.93 -24.08 -20.63
N HIS A 430 -24.85 -24.68 -20.14
CA HIS A 430 -24.76 -26.13 -19.95
C HIS A 430 -24.71 -26.54 -18.47
N LEU A 431 -24.50 -25.59 -17.56
CA LEU A 431 -24.38 -25.84 -16.12
C LEU A 431 -25.23 -24.89 -15.28
N ALA A 432 -26.05 -25.47 -14.39
CA ALA A 432 -26.68 -24.75 -13.30
C ALA A 432 -25.70 -24.59 -12.12
N ARG A 433 -24.95 -23.48 -12.11
CA ARG A 433 -23.97 -23.16 -11.05
C ARG A 433 -24.60 -22.86 -9.69
N ALA A 434 -23.83 -23.09 -8.62
CA ALA A 434 -24.25 -22.90 -7.24
C ALA A 434 -24.84 -21.50 -6.94
N VAL A 435 -24.25 -20.47 -7.54
CA VAL A 435 -24.62 -19.06 -7.38
C VAL A 435 -24.70 -18.37 -8.73
N ARG A 436 -25.67 -17.46 -8.90
CA ARG A 436 -25.77 -16.52 -10.01
C ARG A 436 -25.92 -15.11 -9.46
N THR A 437 -25.07 -14.20 -9.87
CA THR A 437 -25.04 -12.82 -9.38
C THR A 437 -25.87 -11.87 -10.25
N GLY A 438 -25.92 -12.15 -11.56
CA GLY A 438 -26.60 -11.31 -12.56
C GLY A 438 -25.91 -9.96 -12.84
N VAL A 439 -24.80 -9.67 -12.14
CA VAL A 439 -24.02 -8.43 -12.27
C VAL A 439 -22.53 -8.74 -12.09
N ALA A 440 -21.68 -7.98 -12.79
CA ALA A 440 -20.23 -8.04 -12.62
C ALA A 440 -19.78 -7.35 -11.31
N ASP A 441 -18.60 -7.71 -10.83
CA ASP A 441 -17.94 -7.21 -9.60
C ASP A 441 -18.73 -7.49 -8.30
N LEU A 442 -19.63 -8.48 -8.34
CA LEU A 442 -20.20 -9.10 -7.17
C LEU A 442 -19.47 -10.43 -6.94
N LEU A 443 -18.43 -10.40 -6.12
CA LEU A 443 -17.60 -11.57 -5.87
C LEU A 443 -18.35 -12.52 -4.94
N VAL A 444 -18.21 -13.83 -5.19
CA VAL A 444 -18.83 -14.86 -4.34
C VAL A 444 -17.86 -16.00 -4.14
N THR A 445 -17.72 -16.45 -2.90
CA THR A 445 -17.12 -17.75 -2.58
C THR A 445 -18.04 -18.56 -1.66
N HIS A 446 -17.98 -19.88 -1.79
CA HIS A 446 -18.87 -20.85 -1.14
C HIS A 446 -18.06 -21.87 -0.34
N ARG A 447 -18.45 -22.09 0.91
CA ARG A 447 -17.93 -23.16 1.77
C ARG A 447 -19.06 -24.11 2.15
N ARG A 448 -18.78 -25.40 2.11
CA ARG A 448 -19.68 -26.48 2.56
C ARG A 448 -19.19 -26.99 3.91
N ALA A 449 -19.88 -26.63 4.98
CA ALA A 449 -19.59 -27.09 6.33
C ALA A 449 -20.57 -28.20 6.76
N PRO A 450 -20.24 -29.02 7.79
CA PRO A 450 -21.19 -29.97 8.33
C PRO A 450 -22.47 -29.28 8.82
N GLY A 451 -23.59 -29.54 8.14
CA GLY A 451 -24.91 -29.05 8.54
C GLY A 451 -25.32 -27.68 7.98
N PHE A 452 -24.44 -26.94 7.28
CA PHE A 452 -24.79 -25.68 6.63
C PHE A 452 -23.81 -25.28 5.52
N ASP A 453 -24.30 -24.48 4.58
CA ASP A 453 -23.51 -23.84 3.53
C ASP A 453 -23.27 -22.37 3.90
N VAL A 454 -22.08 -21.85 3.58
CA VAL A 454 -21.72 -20.44 3.78
C VAL A 454 -21.38 -19.81 2.44
N TYR A 455 -22.04 -18.70 2.14
CA TYR A 455 -21.74 -17.85 0.99
C TYR A 455 -21.23 -16.51 1.49
N LEU A 456 -20.02 -16.15 1.07
CA LEU A 456 -19.51 -14.78 1.21
C LEU A 456 -19.82 -14.04 -0.09
N VAL A 457 -20.54 -12.92 0.00
CA VAL A 457 -20.86 -12.05 -1.13
C VAL A 457 -20.23 -10.69 -0.90
N VAL A 458 -19.42 -10.20 -1.84
CA VAL A 458 -18.67 -8.94 -1.73
C VAL A 458 -18.95 -8.03 -2.91
N ASN A 459 -19.31 -6.78 -2.64
CA ASN A 459 -19.39 -5.76 -3.67
C ASN A 459 -18.00 -5.16 -3.90
N ALA A 460 -17.30 -5.62 -4.95
CA ALA A 460 -15.96 -5.14 -5.32
C ALA A 460 -16.00 -3.94 -6.29
N SER A 461 -17.18 -3.33 -6.50
CA SER A 461 -17.29 -2.11 -7.28
C SER A 461 -17.10 -0.86 -6.42
N ASP A 462 -16.87 0.26 -7.09
CA ASP A 462 -16.75 1.61 -6.52
C ASP A 462 -18.11 2.24 -6.17
N THR A 463 -19.22 1.56 -6.43
CA THR A 463 -20.58 2.08 -6.29
C THR A 463 -21.42 1.25 -5.34
N ALA A 464 -22.30 1.92 -4.59
CA ALA A 464 -23.33 1.23 -3.80
C ALA A 464 -24.34 0.58 -4.75
N ARG A 465 -24.71 -0.68 -4.48
CA ARG A 465 -25.56 -1.48 -5.37
C ARG A 465 -26.64 -2.23 -4.59
N THR A 466 -27.84 -2.25 -5.16
CA THR A 466 -28.88 -3.22 -4.81
C THR A 466 -28.75 -4.40 -5.77
N VAL A 467 -28.46 -5.59 -5.25
CA VAL A 467 -28.25 -6.81 -6.02
C VAL A 467 -29.22 -7.91 -5.58
N THR A 468 -29.54 -8.82 -6.49
CA THR A 468 -30.42 -9.97 -6.20
C THR A 468 -29.75 -11.29 -6.62
N PRO A 469 -28.68 -11.74 -5.92
CA PRO A 469 -28.09 -13.02 -6.22
C PRO A 469 -29.07 -14.18 -5.99
N GLU A 470 -28.94 -15.20 -6.82
CA GLU A 470 -29.63 -16.48 -6.71
C GLU A 470 -28.66 -17.54 -6.21
N LEU A 471 -28.98 -18.20 -5.10
CA LEU A 471 -28.17 -19.29 -4.55
C LEU A 471 -29.00 -20.58 -4.38
N PHE A 472 -28.34 -21.73 -4.40
CA PHE A 472 -28.96 -22.96 -3.94
C PHE A 472 -28.95 -23.01 -2.41
N ALA A 473 -30.13 -23.05 -1.80
CA ALA A 473 -30.28 -23.24 -0.35
C ALA A 473 -31.34 -24.30 -0.08
N ARG A 474 -30.97 -25.32 0.70
CA ARG A 474 -31.89 -26.41 1.08
C ARG A 474 -32.82 -26.03 2.25
N GLY A 475 -32.59 -24.89 2.91
CA GLY A 475 -33.30 -24.46 4.12
C GLY A 475 -33.36 -22.93 4.26
N PRO A 476 -33.74 -22.41 5.46
CA PRO A 476 -33.73 -20.98 5.71
C PRO A 476 -32.33 -20.39 5.56
N VAL A 477 -32.27 -19.12 5.16
CA VAL A 477 -31.02 -18.37 5.00
C VAL A 477 -30.93 -17.31 6.08
N GLU A 478 -29.79 -17.28 6.77
CA GLU A 478 -29.45 -16.28 7.77
C GLU A 478 -28.33 -15.36 7.26
N LEU A 479 -28.36 -14.10 7.67
CA LEU A 479 -27.26 -13.16 7.57
C LEU A 479 -26.45 -13.26 8.87
N TRP A 480 -25.17 -13.56 8.75
CA TRP A 480 -24.23 -13.57 9.88
C TRP A 480 -23.38 -12.30 9.83
N ASN A 481 -23.38 -11.54 10.92
CA ASN A 481 -22.54 -10.35 11.03
C ASN A 481 -21.20 -10.74 11.64
N ALA A 482 -20.13 -10.64 10.85
CA ALA A 482 -18.78 -10.97 11.31
C ALA A 482 -18.18 -9.91 12.27
N GLU A 483 -18.73 -8.70 12.36
CA GLU A 483 -18.25 -7.65 13.27
C GLU A 483 -18.68 -7.88 14.72
N ASP A 484 -19.95 -8.24 14.94
CA ASP A 484 -20.53 -8.43 16.29
C ASP A 484 -20.92 -9.88 16.61
N GLY A 485 -21.07 -10.75 15.61
CA GLY A 485 -21.43 -12.17 15.78
C GLY A 485 -22.93 -12.44 15.78
N THR A 486 -23.76 -11.42 15.54
CA THR A 486 -25.22 -11.57 15.47
C THR A 486 -25.67 -12.31 14.21
N ARG A 487 -26.84 -12.94 14.28
CA ARG A 487 -27.48 -13.66 13.18
C ARG A 487 -28.89 -13.15 13.01
N ALA A 488 -29.34 -13.00 11.77
CA ALA A 488 -30.69 -12.57 11.46
C ALA A 488 -31.27 -13.34 10.27
N PRO A 489 -32.55 -13.70 10.27
CA PRO A 489 -33.18 -14.31 9.11
C PRO A 489 -33.22 -13.31 7.95
N VAL A 490 -32.91 -13.78 6.74
CA VAL A 490 -32.98 -12.97 5.53
C VAL A 490 -34.30 -13.23 4.81
N ARG A 491 -34.92 -12.17 4.28
CA ARG A 491 -36.09 -12.35 3.43
C ARG A 491 -35.65 -12.93 2.09
N THR A 492 -36.12 -14.13 1.80
CA THR A 492 -35.81 -14.86 0.58
C THR A 492 -37.05 -15.01 -0.30
N ARG A 493 -36.87 -15.03 -1.61
CA ARG A 493 -37.91 -15.46 -2.56
C ARG A 493 -37.48 -16.77 -3.21
N ARG A 494 -38.32 -17.80 -3.14
CA ARG A 494 -38.03 -19.09 -3.76
C ARG A 494 -38.41 -19.06 -5.24
N SER A 495 -37.50 -19.50 -6.09
CA SER A 495 -37.66 -19.55 -7.55
C SER A 495 -37.18 -20.92 -8.04
N GLY A 496 -38.09 -21.89 -8.12
CA GLY A 496 -37.76 -23.30 -8.36
C GLY A 496 -36.87 -23.88 -7.25
N GLU A 497 -35.70 -24.42 -7.63
CA GLU A 497 -34.68 -24.94 -6.70
C GLU A 497 -33.75 -23.85 -6.13
N ARG A 498 -33.88 -22.60 -6.59
CA ARG A 498 -33.04 -21.48 -6.17
C ARG A 498 -33.75 -20.57 -5.17
N THR A 499 -32.92 -19.84 -4.44
CA THR A 499 -33.32 -18.85 -3.44
C THR A 499 -32.74 -17.49 -3.83
N GLU A 500 -33.62 -16.55 -4.16
CA GLU A 500 -33.30 -15.16 -4.47
C GLU A 500 -33.20 -14.35 -3.17
N ILE A 501 -32.19 -13.50 -3.07
CA ILE A 501 -31.92 -12.67 -1.90
C ILE A 501 -31.65 -11.25 -2.34
N SER A 502 -32.39 -10.27 -1.80
CA SER A 502 -32.15 -8.85 -2.07
C SER A 502 -31.14 -8.29 -1.07
N LEU A 503 -30.02 -7.75 -1.56
CA LEU A 503 -28.95 -7.17 -0.75
C LEU A 503 -28.66 -5.74 -1.21
N ASP A 504 -28.49 -4.83 -0.25
CA ASP A 504 -27.95 -3.50 -0.51
C ASP A 504 -26.53 -3.46 0.06
N LEU A 505 -25.54 -3.30 -0.83
CA LEU A 505 -24.12 -3.36 -0.49
C LEU A 505 -23.42 -2.05 -0.86
N LEU A 506 -22.70 -1.48 0.10
CA LEU A 506 -21.76 -0.39 -0.16
C LEU A 506 -20.49 -0.90 -0.87
N PRO A 507 -19.68 -0.02 -1.47
CA PRO A 507 -18.37 -0.39 -2.01
C PRO A 507 -17.52 -1.12 -0.98
N GLY A 508 -16.91 -2.25 -1.34
CA GLY A 508 -16.07 -3.09 -0.48
C GLY A 508 -16.81 -3.86 0.62
N GLN A 509 -18.14 -3.72 0.73
CA GLN A 509 -18.91 -4.38 1.77
C GLN A 509 -19.09 -5.87 1.45
N ALA A 510 -18.95 -6.69 2.49
CA ALA A 510 -19.22 -8.11 2.47
C ALA A 510 -20.48 -8.46 3.28
N VAL A 511 -21.18 -9.51 2.85
CA VAL A 511 -22.20 -10.19 3.66
C VAL A 511 -21.93 -11.70 3.70
N VAL A 512 -22.17 -12.30 4.85
CA VAL A 512 -22.08 -13.75 5.06
C VAL A 512 -23.50 -14.31 5.14
N LEU A 513 -23.83 -15.20 4.21
CA LEU A 513 -25.11 -15.88 4.14
C LEU A 513 -24.93 -17.35 4.52
N ALA A 514 -25.57 -17.78 5.60
CA ALA A 514 -25.56 -19.17 6.03
C ALA A 514 -26.90 -19.84 5.65
N ALA A 515 -26.84 -20.93 4.90
CA ALA A 515 -28.02 -21.70 4.48
C ALA A 515 -28.08 -23.04 5.21
N GLY A 516 -29.24 -23.35 5.82
CA GLY A 516 -29.48 -24.63 6.48
C GLY A 516 -28.97 -24.76 7.93
N ALA A 517 -28.36 -23.71 8.49
CA ALA A 517 -27.94 -23.70 9.89
C ALA A 517 -29.15 -23.78 10.84
N GLY A 518 -29.29 -24.88 11.58
CA GLY A 518 -30.21 -24.98 12.73
C GLY A 518 -29.61 -24.37 14.00
N PRO A 519 -30.42 -24.11 15.05
CA PRO A 519 -29.95 -23.51 16.31
C PRO A 519 -28.83 -24.30 17.03
N GLU A 520 -28.64 -25.60 16.72
CA GLU A 520 -27.62 -26.47 17.33
C GLU A 520 -26.35 -26.70 16.47
N ALA A 521 -26.27 -26.16 15.25
CA ALA A 521 -25.30 -26.61 14.24
C ALA A 521 -23.84 -26.11 14.39
N LEU A 522 -23.47 -25.45 15.50
CA LEU A 522 -22.09 -25.00 15.75
C LEU A 522 -21.62 -25.40 17.15
N PRO A 523 -20.46 -26.08 17.30
CA PRO A 523 -19.87 -26.33 18.61
C PRO A 523 -19.43 -24.99 19.22
N VAL A 524 -20.07 -24.62 20.34
CA VAL A 524 -19.65 -23.48 21.16
C VAL A 524 -18.39 -23.89 21.92
N SER A 525 -17.23 -23.39 21.51
CA SER A 525 -16.01 -23.49 22.31
C SER A 525 -16.17 -22.61 23.56
N SER A 526 -16.21 -23.24 24.73
CA SER A 526 -16.20 -22.58 26.04
C SER A 526 -14.83 -21.95 26.31
N ALA A 527 -14.67 -20.68 25.92
CA ALA A 527 -13.68 -19.80 26.51
C ALA A 527 -14.42 -18.82 27.43
N GLU A 528 -13.99 -18.74 28.70
CA GLU A 528 -14.66 -17.90 29.70
C GLU A 528 -14.73 -16.42 29.27
N PRO A 529 -15.88 -15.74 29.46
CA PRO A 529 -16.02 -14.34 29.13
C PRO A 529 -15.36 -13.47 30.20
N GLY A 530 -14.17 -12.97 29.90
CA GLY A 530 -13.64 -11.78 30.56
C GLY A 530 -14.56 -10.59 30.26
N SER A 531 -15.03 -9.91 31.31
CA SER A 531 -16.10 -8.90 31.32
C SER A 531 -16.11 -7.96 30.11
N ALA A 532 -16.97 -8.25 29.14
CA ALA A 532 -17.34 -7.33 28.07
C ALA A 532 -18.57 -6.53 28.53
N ALA A 533 -18.45 -5.21 28.57
CA ALA A 533 -19.60 -4.33 28.66
C ALA A 533 -20.51 -4.59 27.44
N ASP A 534 -21.81 -4.75 27.68
CA ASP A 534 -22.85 -4.91 26.66
C ASP A 534 -22.77 -3.78 25.61
N VAL A 535 -22.21 -4.09 24.44
CA VAL A 535 -22.26 -3.24 23.26
C VAL A 535 -23.11 -3.94 22.21
N SER A 536 -24.41 -3.70 22.26
CA SER A 536 -25.35 -4.10 21.22
C SER A 536 -25.32 -3.08 20.07
N THR A 537 -24.36 -3.18 19.17
CA THR A 537 -24.47 -2.54 17.85
C THR A 537 -25.41 -3.38 17.00
N VAL A 538 -26.63 -2.89 16.78
CA VAL A 538 -27.55 -3.51 15.80
C VAL A 538 -27.22 -2.92 14.44
N VAL A 539 -26.49 -3.66 13.61
CA VAL A 539 -26.35 -3.34 12.18
C VAL A 539 -27.72 -3.48 11.53
N ALA A 540 -28.20 -2.37 10.96
CA ALA A 540 -29.47 -2.33 10.26
C ALA A 540 -29.41 -3.25 9.04
N THR A 541 -30.22 -4.31 9.05
CA THR A 541 -30.59 -5.05 7.84
C THR A 541 -31.14 -4.04 6.81
N PRO A 542 -30.73 -4.10 5.52
CA PRO A 542 -31.38 -3.29 4.50
C PRO A 542 -32.79 -3.85 4.30
N GLN A 543 -33.76 -3.28 5.01
CA GLN A 543 -35.16 -3.43 4.64
C GLN A 543 -35.44 -2.46 3.50
N ARG A 544 -35.98 -3.00 2.39
CA ARG A 544 -36.60 -2.23 1.30
C ARG A 544 -37.25 -0.96 1.85
N PRO A 545 -37.11 0.21 1.21
CA PRO A 545 -37.92 1.36 1.56
C PRO A 545 -39.38 1.02 1.22
N ARG A 546 -40.14 0.58 2.21
CA ARG A 546 -41.54 1.01 2.25
C ARG A 546 -41.49 2.52 2.41
N ALA A 547 -42.33 3.22 1.65
CA ALA A 547 -42.55 4.65 1.80
C ALA A 547 -43.26 4.93 3.13
N ASP A 548 -42.63 4.59 4.25
CA ASP A 548 -42.97 5.16 5.54
C ASP A 548 -42.45 6.58 5.50
N ARG A 549 -43.35 7.55 5.71
CA ARG A 549 -42.96 8.95 5.93
C ARG A 549 -41.99 8.95 7.12
N ARG A 550 -40.70 9.17 6.83
CA ARG A 550 -39.69 9.37 7.87
C ARG A 550 -39.53 10.86 8.07
N THR A 551 -39.76 11.32 9.29
CA THR A 551 -39.37 12.67 9.65
C THR A 551 -37.85 12.67 9.83
N VAL A 552 -37.13 13.45 9.01
CA VAL A 552 -35.68 13.63 9.08
C VAL A 552 -35.38 15.01 9.66
N VAL A 553 -34.66 15.04 10.78
CA VAL A 553 -34.18 16.26 11.43
C VAL A 553 -32.69 16.40 11.13
N HIS A 554 -32.33 17.46 10.42
CA HIS A 554 -30.94 17.80 10.19
C HIS A 554 -30.34 18.48 11.43
N LEU A 555 -29.19 18.00 11.88
CA LEU A 555 -28.47 18.57 13.02
C LEU A 555 -27.38 19.55 12.53
N ASP A 556 -27.79 20.48 11.66
CA ASP A 556 -26.92 21.48 11.02
C ASP A 556 -26.61 22.65 11.96
N GLY A 557 -25.44 23.27 11.79
CA GLY A 557 -24.99 24.41 12.60
C GLY A 557 -23.80 24.10 13.49
N THR A 558 -23.67 24.84 14.58
CA THR A 558 -22.48 24.83 15.44
C THR A 558 -22.54 23.72 16.49
N TRP A 559 -21.40 23.06 16.70
CA TRP A 559 -21.19 22.00 17.68
C TRP A 559 -20.15 22.45 18.70
N GLN A 560 -20.32 22.06 19.98
CA GLN A 560 -19.20 22.12 20.92
C GLN A 560 -18.13 21.13 20.47
N PHE A 561 -16.88 21.56 20.48
CA PHE A 561 -15.76 20.80 19.94
C PHE A 561 -14.63 20.72 20.97
N ARG A 562 -14.10 19.52 21.16
CA ARG A 562 -12.97 19.28 22.06
C ARG A 562 -12.02 18.27 21.44
N LEU A 563 -10.74 18.59 21.40
CA LEU A 563 -9.69 17.66 21.00
C LEU A 563 -9.46 16.60 22.07
N LEU A 564 -9.19 15.38 21.62
CA LEU A 564 -8.91 14.21 22.43
C LEU A 564 -7.57 13.63 21.95
N PRO A 565 -6.46 13.86 22.68
CA PRO A 565 -5.16 13.35 22.29
C PRO A 565 -5.12 11.83 22.46
N THR A 566 -5.17 11.09 21.36
CA THR A 566 -5.20 9.61 21.36
C THR A 566 -3.90 8.97 20.90
N MET A 567 -2.97 9.76 20.36
CA MET A 567 -1.63 9.28 20.02
C MET A 567 -0.83 9.05 21.31
N ASP A 568 -0.37 7.82 21.52
CA ASP A 568 0.47 7.46 22.66
C ASP A 568 1.95 7.68 22.36
N ASN A 569 2.47 8.83 22.77
CA ASN A 569 3.89 9.16 22.66
C ASN A 569 4.64 8.94 23.98
N LYS A 570 4.19 8.03 24.86
CA LYS A 570 4.86 7.77 26.15
C LYS A 570 6.34 7.39 25.99
N PHE A 571 6.69 6.69 24.91
CA PHE A 571 8.04 6.17 24.66
C PHE A 571 8.87 7.03 23.70
N GLY A 572 8.35 8.16 23.21
CA GLY A 572 9.06 8.95 22.18
C GLY A 572 9.04 8.29 20.80
N ASP A 573 7.97 7.55 20.49
CA ASP A 573 7.80 6.81 19.23
C ASP A 573 7.55 7.69 18.01
N TYR A 574 7.45 9.02 18.16
CA TYR A 574 7.17 9.94 17.07
C TYR A 574 8.36 10.90 16.83
N ARG A 575 8.12 12.12 16.30
CA ARG A 575 9.20 13.12 16.08
C ARG A 575 9.66 13.83 17.35
N LEU A 576 8.84 13.84 18.40
CA LEU A 576 9.08 14.54 19.66
C LEU A 576 9.46 13.55 20.77
N PRO A 577 10.30 13.97 21.74
CA PRO A 577 10.54 13.19 22.96
C PRO A 577 9.24 12.80 23.66
N GLY A 578 9.32 11.80 24.55
CA GLY A 578 8.15 11.31 25.25
C GLY A 578 7.36 12.42 25.96
N GLY A 579 6.07 12.55 25.65
CA GLY A 579 5.24 13.67 26.12
C GLY A 579 4.00 13.91 25.26
N PRO A 580 3.15 14.87 25.62
CA PRO A 580 1.93 15.18 24.88
C PRO A 580 2.26 15.66 23.46
N LEU A 581 1.43 15.26 22.50
CA LEU A 581 1.46 15.75 21.12
C LEU A 581 0.32 16.75 20.94
N ASP A 582 0.63 18.02 21.21
CA ASP A 582 -0.30 19.12 21.00
C ASP A 582 -0.53 19.37 19.49
N PRO A 583 -1.66 19.96 19.08
CA PRO A 583 -1.86 20.37 17.68
C PRO A 583 -0.82 21.40 17.22
N GLU A 584 -0.45 21.32 15.94
CA GLU A 584 0.67 22.07 15.39
C GLU A 584 0.30 22.80 14.09
N GLY A 585 0.80 24.02 13.93
CA GLY A 585 0.78 24.79 12.69
C GLY A 585 2.13 24.74 11.98
N HIS A 586 2.17 24.07 10.82
CA HIS A 586 3.38 23.88 10.01
C HIS A 586 3.42 24.72 8.74
N VAL A 587 2.26 25.13 8.25
CA VAL A 587 2.10 25.97 7.06
C VAL A 587 1.40 27.26 7.47
N LEU A 588 1.98 28.39 7.08
CA LEU A 588 1.50 29.73 7.38
C LEU A 588 1.46 30.54 6.09
N ASP A 589 0.60 31.54 6.01
CA ASP A 589 0.61 32.51 4.92
C ASP A 589 1.44 33.73 5.31
N ALA A 590 2.60 33.91 4.69
CA ALA A 590 3.36 35.15 4.78
C ALA A 590 2.63 36.25 3.99
N VAL A 591 2.34 37.37 4.65
CA VAL A 591 1.71 38.54 4.04
C VAL A 591 2.81 39.41 3.45
N THR A 592 2.87 39.44 2.13
CA THR A 592 3.84 40.22 1.35
C THR A 592 3.14 41.30 0.54
N THR A 593 3.91 42.17 -0.12
CA THR A 593 3.36 43.15 -1.08
C THR A 593 2.66 42.50 -2.27
N ALA A 594 2.98 41.25 -2.59
CA ALA A 594 2.36 40.46 -3.64
C ALA A 594 1.10 39.69 -3.17
N GLY A 595 0.74 39.79 -1.89
CA GLY A 595 -0.38 39.08 -1.27
C GLY A 595 0.07 37.99 -0.29
N HIS A 596 -0.80 37.02 -0.05
CA HIS A 596 -0.54 35.89 0.86
C HIS A 596 0.27 34.81 0.12
N THR A 597 1.39 34.38 0.71
CA THR A 597 2.25 33.32 0.16
C THR A 597 2.42 32.22 1.20
N PRO A 598 2.02 30.96 0.91
CA PRO A 598 2.24 29.85 1.81
C PRO A 598 3.74 29.63 2.06
N VAL A 599 4.11 29.48 3.33
CA VAL A 599 5.45 29.14 3.77
C VAL A 599 5.38 27.99 4.77
N ARG A 600 6.35 27.09 4.71
CA ARG A 600 6.47 25.97 5.65
C ARG A 600 7.53 26.25 6.69
N VAL A 601 7.21 25.96 7.95
CA VAL A 601 8.13 26.04 9.09
C VAL A 601 9.47 25.36 8.75
N SER A 602 10.59 26.01 9.09
CA SER A 602 11.95 25.56 8.80
C SER A 602 12.42 25.68 7.34
N TYR A 603 11.52 25.88 6.37
CA TYR A 603 11.88 26.02 4.96
C TYR A 603 11.89 27.47 4.51
N GLY A 604 12.93 27.87 3.77
CA GLY A 604 13.00 29.21 3.22
C GLY A 604 14.21 29.39 2.30
N PRO A 605 14.33 30.55 1.64
CA PRO A 605 15.47 30.86 0.79
C PRO A 605 16.79 30.77 1.54
N ARG A 606 17.74 30.02 0.98
CA ARG A 606 19.13 29.87 1.48
C ARG A 606 20.18 30.22 0.44
N MET A 607 19.85 30.05 -0.83
CA MET A 607 20.71 30.35 -1.96
C MET A 607 19.89 30.99 -3.07
N TRP A 608 20.58 31.55 -4.06
CA TRP A 608 20.02 31.93 -5.34
C TRP A 608 20.48 30.94 -6.40
N TRP A 609 19.56 30.51 -7.25
CA TRP A 609 19.81 29.61 -8.36
C TRP A 609 19.69 30.33 -9.69
N LEU A 610 20.72 30.20 -10.52
CA LEU A 610 20.77 30.65 -11.90
C LEU A 610 20.99 29.45 -12.83
N GLY A 611 20.07 29.26 -13.78
CA GLY A 611 20.11 28.15 -14.74
C GLY A 611 18.86 27.26 -14.67
N PRO A 612 18.87 26.10 -15.34
CA PRO A 612 19.98 25.58 -16.15
C PRO A 612 20.22 26.42 -17.41
N LEU A 613 21.47 26.81 -17.65
CA LEU A 613 21.90 27.44 -18.90
C LEU A 613 22.02 26.36 -19.98
N PRO A 614 21.63 26.62 -21.24
CA PRO A 614 21.73 25.64 -22.31
C PRO A 614 23.15 25.12 -22.52
N PRO A 615 23.32 23.88 -23.01
CA PRO A 615 24.63 23.36 -23.37
C PRO A 615 25.31 24.26 -24.42
N GLY A 616 26.61 24.45 -24.29
CA GLY A 616 27.39 25.32 -25.19
C GLY A 616 27.33 26.82 -24.88
N THR A 617 26.61 27.25 -23.84
CA THR A 617 26.71 28.63 -23.32
C THR A 617 28.16 28.92 -22.89
N ASP A 618 28.79 29.98 -23.42
CA ASP A 618 30.10 30.43 -22.94
C ASP A 618 29.99 30.90 -21.49
N SER A 619 30.35 29.99 -20.60
CA SER A 619 30.15 30.12 -19.16
C SER A 619 31.41 30.59 -18.44
N ALA A 620 32.55 30.71 -19.15
CA ALA A 620 33.82 31.11 -18.55
C ALA A 620 33.79 32.59 -18.13
N GLY A 621 33.45 33.49 -19.06
CA GLY A 621 33.31 34.92 -18.76
C GLY A 621 32.20 35.21 -17.73
N LEU A 622 31.12 34.44 -17.77
CA LEU A 622 30.05 34.52 -16.77
C LEU A 622 30.55 34.05 -15.40
N THR A 623 31.29 32.95 -15.31
CA THR A 623 31.83 32.45 -14.03
C THR A 623 32.72 33.50 -13.37
N ASP A 624 33.62 34.14 -14.13
CA ASP A 624 34.49 35.18 -13.58
C ASP A 624 33.72 36.41 -13.11
N ALA A 625 32.70 36.83 -13.86
CA ALA A 625 31.80 37.90 -13.43
C ALA A 625 31.02 37.55 -12.15
N LEU A 626 30.55 36.30 -12.03
CA LEU A 626 29.82 35.82 -10.85
C LEU A 626 30.72 35.67 -9.62
N ARG A 627 31.98 35.27 -9.79
CA ARG A 627 32.99 35.18 -8.71
C ARG A 627 33.32 36.55 -8.12
N ALA A 628 33.22 37.60 -8.94
CA ALA A 628 33.46 38.98 -8.54
C ALA A 628 32.21 39.69 -7.98
N LEU A 629 31.09 38.98 -7.82
CA LEU A 629 29.89 39.56 -7.22
C LEU A 629 30.18 40.02 -5.78
N PRO A 630 29.74 41.24 -5.43
CA PRO A 630 29.96 41.76 -4.10
C PRO A 630 28.98 41.11 -3.10
N PRO A 631 29.22 41.22 -1.78
CA PRO A 631 28.38 40.61 -0.76
C PRO A 631 26.90 40.98 -0.86
N GLU A 632 26.56 42.19 -1.31
CA GLU A 632 25.18 42.69 -1.48
C GLU A 632 24.36 41.88 -2.50
N GLY A 633 25.01 40.97 -3.23
CA GLY A 633 24.41 39.97 -4.09
C GLY A 633 24.16 40.44 -5.52
N PRO A 634 23.63 39.55 -6.38
CA PRO A 634 23.47 39.83 -7.81
C PRO A 634 22.37 40.84 -8.15
N PHE A 635 21.70 41.44 -7.15
CA PHE A 635 20.50 42.27 -7.35
C PHE A 635 20.71 43.77 -7.17
N ASN A 636 21.82 44.20 -6.54
CA ASN A 636 22.01 45.59 -6.11
C ASN A 636 23.25 46.28 -6.73
N GLY A 637 23.73 45.80 -7.88
CA GLY A 637 24.89 46.36 -8.59
C GLY A 637 24.53 47.04 -9.93
N PRO A 638 25.34 47.99 -10.43
CA PRO A 638 25.10 48.72 -11.69
C PRO A 638 25.23 47.86 -12.97
N ARG A 639 25.55 46.56 -12.86
CA ARG A 639 25.50 45.57 -13.95
C ARG A 639 25.23 44.19 -13.36
N ASN A 640 23.99 43.71 -13.42
CA ASN A 640 23.72 42.29 -13.17
C ASN A 640 24.26 41.48 -14.37
N PRO A 641 25.30 40.64 -14.20
CA PRO A 641 25.99 39.98 -15.32
C PRO A 641 25.12 38.97 -16.08
N VAL A 642 23.89 38.74 -15.61
CA VAL A 642 22.91 37.82 -16.18
C VAL A 642 21.96 38.50 -17.16
N GLU A 643 21.81 39.83 -17.14
CA GLU A 643 20.87 40.55 -18.02
C GLU A 643 21.16 40.33 -19.52
N SER A 644 22.42 40.08 -19.88
CA SER A 644 22.86 39.81 -21.25
C SER A 644 22.54 38.40 -21.74
N LEU A 645 22.12 37.48 -20.86
CA LEU A 645 21.83 36.07 -21.20
C LEU A 645 20.39 35.87 -21.72
N GLY A 646 19.56 36.92 -21.69
CA GLY A 646 18.18 36.91 -22.18
C GLY A 646 17.14 36.96 -21.05
N PRO A 647 15.89 37.32 -21.38
CA PRO A 647 14.85 37.62 -20.39
C PRO A 647 14.39 36.41 -19.57
N ASP A 648 14.59 35.19 -20.08
CA ASP A 648 14.16 33.95 -19.43
C ASP A 648 15.17 33.42 -18.40
N ILE A 649 16.40 33.93 -18.44
CA ILE A 649 17.51 33.53 -17.57
C ILE A 649 17.59 34.54 -16.42
N ARG A 650 17.12 34.12 -15.25
CA ARG A 650 17.08 34.96 -14.05
C ARG A 650 17.40 34.16 -12.81
N TRP A 651 17.92 34.83 -11.79
CA TRP A 651 18.06 34.26 -10.46
C TRP A 651 16.71 33.94 -9.85
N ARG A 652 16.63 32.78 -9.19
CA ARG A 652 15.44 32.30 -8.46
C ARG A 652 15.85 31.90 -7.05
N PRO A 653 15.04 32.15 -6.02
CA PRO A 653 15.34 31.67 -4.68
C PRO A 653 15.42 30.14 -4.67
N TYR A 654 16.51 29.59 -4.16
CA TYR A 654 16.65 28.17 -3.86
C TYR A 654 16.39 27.97 -2.37
N SER A 655 15.29 27.27 -2.07
CA SER A 655 14.78 27.12 -0.71
C SER A 655 14.92 25.69 -0.22
N PHE A 656 15.43 25.51 0.98
CA PHE A 656 15.50 24.23 1.68
C PHE A 656 15.47 24.46 3.18
N SER A 657 15.28 23.39 3.95
CA SER A 657 15.41 23.41 5.40
C SER A 657 16.81 22.96 5.80
N GLU A 658 17.52 23.73 6.62
CA GLU A 658 18.79 23.28 7.19
C GLU A 658 18.59 22.11 8.19
N ARG A 659 17.32 21.79 8.54
CA ARG A 659 16.94 20.62 9.34
C ARG A 659 16.57 19.46 8.43
N PHE A 660 15.65 19.66 7.49
CA PHE A 660 14.97 18.58 6.77
C PHE A 660 15.38 18.45 5.30
N GLY A 661 16.33 19.26 4.82
CA GLY A 661 16.75 19.22 3.42
C GLY A 661 15.66 19.75 2.49
N ILE A 662 15.41 19.00 1.40
CA ILE A 662 14.44 19.37 0.37
C ILE A 662 13.02 19.00 0.82
N GLU A 663 12.06 19.89 0.58
CA GLU A 663 10.65 19.62 0.87
C GLU A 663 10.13 18.52 -0.07
N LYS A 664 9.67 17.39 0.50
CA LYS A 664 9.23 16.19 -0.25
C LYS A 664 10.28 15.69 -1.23
N ASP A 665 11.49 15.46 -0.71
CA ASP A 665 12.62 14.98 -1.50
C ASP A 665 12.27 13.74 -2.35
N PRO A 666 12.39 13.81 -3.69
CA PRO A 666 12.15 12.67 -4.57
C PRO A 666 12.98 11.42 -4.22
N LEU A 667 14.15 11.59 -3.58
CA LEU A 667 14.98 10.45 -3.14
C LEU A 667 14.32 9.58 -2.08
N LEU A 668 13.38 10.15 -1.33
CA LEU A 668 12.66 9.39 -0.32
C LEU A 668 11.52 8.59 -0.95
N ALA A 669 10.96 9.05 -2.08
CA ALA A 669 9.73 8.55 -2.69
C ALA A 669 9.89 7.35 -3.64
N ASP A 670 11.10 7.09 -4.13
CA ASP A 670 11.32 6.16 -5.23
C ASP A 670 11.76 4.77 -4.75
N LEU A 671 10.91 3.76 -5.05
CA LEU A 671 11.16 2.33 -4.82
C LEU A 671 12.46 1.83 -5.46
N GLN A 672 12.85 2.43 -6.58
CA GLN A 672 14.05 2.04 -7.30
C GLN A 672 15.27 2.82 -6.84
N THR A 673 15.20 3.96 -6.14
CA THR A 673 16.36 4.86 -6.01
C THR A 673 16.74 5.33 -4.59
N GLY A 674 16.12 4.81 -3.53
CA GLY A 674 16.55 5.09 -2.16
C GLY A 674 15.82 4.27 -1.08
N PRO A 675 16.35 4.20 0.16
CA PRO A 675 15.78 3.40 1.24
C PRO A 675 14.32 3.78 1.48
N HIS A 676 13.42 2.80 1.59
CA HIS A 676 12.02 3.02 1.88
C HIS A 676 11.76 3.98 3.09
N GLY A 677 11.61 5.28 2.80
CA GLY A 677 11.44 6.36 3.78
C GLY A 677 12.72 6.77 4.51
N LEU A 678 12.59 7.52 5.60
CA LEU A 678 13.73 8.21 6.21
C LEU A 678 14.81 7.29 6.81
N LYS A 679 14.45 6.13 7.37
CA LYS A 679 15.40 5.26 8.13
C LYS A 679 16.21 6.03 9.18
N GLY A 680 15.60 7.05 9.78
CA GLY A 680 16.23 7.93 10.76
C GLY A 680 17.18 8.97 10.18
N GLN A 681 17.30 9.08 8.85
CA GLN A 681 18.28 9.93 8.17
C GLN A 681 17.59 10.88 7.18
N VAL A 682 18.08 12.13 7.14
CA VAL A 682 17.74 13.10 6.09
C VAL A 682 18.86 13.06 5.04
N PRO A 683 18.55 12.92 3.73
CA PRO A 683 19.54 12.94 2.67
C PRO A 683 20.44 14.17 2.77
N GLN A 684 21.75 13.99 2.72
CA GLN A 684 22.70 15.11 2.83
C GLN A 684 22.74 15.94 1.55
N GLU A 685 22.36 15.33 0.43
CA GLU A 685 22.33 15.92 -0.90
C GLU A 685 21.11 16.82 -1.13
N PHE A 686 21.00 17.90 -0.33
CA PHE A 686 19.89 18.86 -0.37
C PHE A 686 19.93 19.85 -1.55
N ILE A 687 20.90 19.70 -2.47
CA ILE A 687 20.91 20.37 -3.78
C ILE A 687 20.38 19.39 -4.82
N ASP A 688 19.27 19.76 -5.44
CA ASP A 688 18.62 19.11 -6.58
C ASP A 688 18.43 20.14 -7.69
N LEU A 689 19.05 19.90 -8.84
CA LEU A 689 19.04 20.83 -9.98
C LEU A 689 18.32 20.26 -11.22
N GLY A 690 17.65 19.11 -11.09
CA GLY A 690 16.88 18.49 -12.18
C GLY A 690 17.38 17.12 -12.66
N GLY A 691 16.46 16.40 -13.31
CA GLY A 691 16.66 15.09 -13.94
C GLY A 691 17.08 15.17 -15.42
N PRO A 692 17.52 14.04 -16.03
CA PRO A 692 17.91 14.00 -17.44
C PRO A 692 16.73 14.31 -18.40
N ASP A 693 15.50 14.02 -17.99
CA ASP A 693 14.28 14.36 -18.75
C ASP A 693 13.88 15.84 -18.60
N GLU A 694 14.43 16.54 -17.61
CA GLU A 694 14.13 17.94 -17.28
C GLU A 694 15.19 18.91 -17.81
N VAL A 695 16.46 18.47 -17.86
CA VAL A 695 17.61 19.34 -18.13
C VAL A 695 18.58 18.69 -19.12
N PRO A 696 18.91 19.37 -20.24
CA PRO A 696 19.85 18.85 -21.23
C PRO A 696 21.27 18.58 -20.68
N VAL A 697 21.92 17.54 -21.21
CA VAL A 697 23.31 17.20 -20.86
C VAL A 697 24.26 18.34 -21.23
N GLY A 698 25.17 18.69 -20.33
CA GLY A 698 26.12 19.79 -20.51
C GLY A 698 25.53 21.16 -20.15
N SER A 699 24.26 21.23 -19.72
CA SER A 699 23.72 22.44 -19.12
C SER A 699 24.46 22.82 -17.84
N VAL A 700 24.55 24.12 -17.57
CA VAL A 700 25.29 24.66 -16.40
C VAL A 700 24.33 25.34 -15.44
N SER A 701 24.48 25.10 -14.14
CA SER A 701 23.72 25.79 -13.10
C SER A 701 24.66 26.42 -12.08
N TYR A 702 24.29 27.60 -11.57
CA TYR A 702 25.00 28.29 -10.51
C TYR A 702 24.14 28.44 -9.27
N LEU A 703 24.76 28.25 -8.11
CA LEU A 703 24.19 28.60 -6.82
C LEU A 703 25.05 29.69 -6.18
N TRP A 704 24.43 30.78 -5.72
CA TRP A 704 25.10 31.88 -5.04
C TRP A 704 24.45 32.15 -3.68
N THR A 705 25.26 32.40 -2.66
CA THR A 705 24.81 32.82 -1.33
C THR A 705 25.95 33.51 -0.60
N THR A 706 25.70 33.96 0.63
CA THR A 706 26.77 34.35 1.55
C THR A 706 26.73 33.52 2.82
N VAL A 707 27.85 33.46 3.52
CA VAL A 707 27.93 32.90 4.88
C VAL A 707 28.52 33.94 5.83
N ASP A 708 27.96 33.99 7.04
CA ASP A 708 28.36 34.96 8.06
C ASP A 708 29.43 34.36 8.99
N SER A 709 30.57 35.05 9.12
CA SER A 709 31.70 34.65 9.96
C SER A 709 32.16 35.85 10.80
N PRO A 710 31.56 36.13 11.97
CA PRO A 710 31.78 37.36 12.73
C PRO A 710 33.26 37.69 12.99
N ASP A 711 34.04 36.69 13.39
CA ASP A 711 35.45 36.84 13.74
C ASP A 711 36.41 36.52 12.58
N GLY A 712 35.89 36.07 11.44
CA GLY A 712 36.69 35.46 10.36
C GLY A 712 37.42 34.19 10.83
N GLY A 713 38.47 33.81 10.10
CA GLY A 713 39.38 32.72 10.50
C GLY A 713 39.28 31.46 9.64
N PRO A 714 39.94 30.37 10.06
CA PRO A 714 40.00 29.14 9.27
C PRO A 714 38.64 28.44 9.22
N VAL A 715 38.22 28.12 8.00
CA VAL A 715 36.98 27.39 7.69
C VAL A 715 37.30 26.21 6.78
N ARG A 716 36.36 25.29 6.63
CA ARG A 716 36.42 24.18 5.70
C ARG A 716 35.22 24.25 4.76
N VAL A 717 35.45 24.22 3.47
CA VAL A 717 34.40 24.10 2.46
C VAL A 717 34.15 22.61 2.21
N ASN A 718 32.96 22.14 2.52
CA ASN A 718 32.51 20.77 2.31
C ASN A 718 31.48 20.72 1.19
N ALA A 719 31.85 20.16 0.05
CA ALA A 719 30.97 20.03 -1.10
C ALA A 719 31.08 18.63 -1.72
N GLY A 720 29.96 18.11 -2.20
CA GLY A 720 29.90 16.82 -2.86
C GLY A 720 28.80 16.78 -3.91
N SER A 721 29.12 16.19 -5.06
CA SER A 721 28.17 15.80 -6.08
C SER A 721 28.80 14.69 -6.93
N ARG A 722 27.98 13.89 -7.61
CA ARG A 722 28.48 12.99 -8.67
C ARG A 722 28.68 13.71 -10.01
N ALA A 723 28.21 14.94 -10.17
CA ALA A 723 28.44 15.77 -11.34
C ALA A 723 29.82 16.46 -11.34
N GLU A 724 30.19 17.13 -12.43
CA GLU A 724 31.28 18.13 -12.39
C GLU A 724 30.80 19.34 -11.58
N TYR A 725 31.64 19.83 -10.68
CA TYR A 725 31.35 21.05 -9.92
C TYR A 725 32.60 21.81 -9.46
N SER A 726 32.45 23.12 -9.28
CA SER A 726 33.44 23.99 -8.65
C SER A 726 32.75 24.89 -7.62
N VAL A 727 33.44 25.18 -6.52
CA VAL A 727 32.96 26.03 -5.43
C VAL A 727 34.02 27.07 -5.11
N TRP A 728 33.60 28.33 -4.99
CA TRP A 728 34.44 29.46 -4.63
C TRP A 728 33.98 30.10 -3.33
N LEU A 729 34.94 30.48 -2.49
CA LEU A 729 34.74 31.30 -1.28
C LEU A 729 35.47 32.63 -1.51
N ASN A 730 34.77 33.75 -1.42
CA ASN A 730 35.32 35.09 -1.66
C ASN A 730 36.07 35.20 -3.01
N GLY A 731 35.54 34.53 -4.05
CA GLY A 731 36.13 34.51 -5.40
C GLY A 731 37.32 33.55 -5.60
N ALA A 732 37.91 33.01 -4.52
CA ALA A 732 38.97 32.01 -4.58
C ALA A 732 38.39 30.59 -4.71
N GLU A 733 38.92 29.76 -5.62
CA GLU A 733 38.43 28.38 -5.81
C GLU A 733 38.82 27.54 -4.59
N ALA A 734 37.83 26.99 -3.91
CA ALA A 734 38.01 26.20 -2.70
C ALA A 734 37.94 24.69 -2.99
N VAL A 735 36.91 24.25 -3.71
CA VAL A 735 36.69 22.82 -4.03
C VAL A 735 36.38 22.66 -5.51
N ARG A 736 36.94 21.63 -6.13
CA ARG A 736 36.68 21.29 -7.54
C ARG A 736 36.61 19.78 -7.76
N GLN A 737 35.69 19.39 -8.64
CA GLN A 737 35.64 18.08 -9.29
C GLN A 737 35.48 18.30 -10.80
N THR A 738 36.51 17.92 -11.55
CA THR A 738 36.59 18.11 -13.01
C THR A 738 35.89 17.01 -13.81
N GLU A 739 35.61 15.87 -13.19
CA GLU A 739 35.04 14.70 -13.85
C GLU A 739 33.80 14.24 -13.09
N ALA A 740 32.74 13.94 -13.83
CA ALA A 740 31.56 13.30 -13.26
C ALA A 740 31.87 11.84 -12.89
N LEU A 741 31.31 11.41 -11.77
CA LEU A 741 31.46 10.05 -11.27
C LEU A 741 30.35 9.17 -11.85
N ALA A 742 30.72 7.93 -12.22
CA ALA A 742 29.78 6.95 -12.75
C ALA A 742 28.56 6.75 -11.84
N PRO A 743 27.39 6.39 -12.38
CA PRO A 743 26.21 6.07 -11.58
C PRO A 743 26.50 4.96 -10.54
N ALA A 744 26.19 5.19 -9.25
CA ALA A 744 26.34 4.17 -8.19
C ALA A 744 25.02 3.43 -7.92
N SER A 745 25.03 2.18 -7.46
CA SER A 745 23.80 1.50 -7.04
C SER A 745 24.03 0.62 -5.82
N PHE A 746 22.99 0.42 -5.01
CA PHE A 746 22.97 -0.54 -3.92
C PHE A 746 22.67 -1.94 -4.48
N PRO A 747 23.62 -2.89 -4.38
CA PRO A 747 23.37 -4.29 -4.73
C PRO A 747 22.52 -4.99 -3.65
N PRO A 748 21.78 -6.07 -3.97
CA PRO A 748 21.62 -6.68 -5.30
C PRO A 748 20.53 -6.02 -6.15
N TRP A 749 19.73 -5.12 -5.57
CA TRP A 749 18.49 -4.60 -6.16
C TRP A 749 18.71 -3.55 -7.26
N GLY A 750 19.95 -3.11 -7.50
CA GLY A 750 20.27 -2.14 -8.56
C GLY A 750 19.78 -0.73 -8.26
N VAL A 751 19.48 -0.43 -6.99
CA VAL A 751 18.86 0.83 -6.57
C VAL A 751 19.86 1.98 -6.68
N PRO A 752 19.63 3.07 -7.45
CA PRO A 752 20.57 4.20 -7.50
C PRO A 752 21.00 4.71 -6.13
N ASP A 753 22.31 4.84 -5.96
CA ASP A 753 22.93 5.46 -4.81
C ASP A 753 23.29 6.90 -5.16
N TYR A 754 22.55 7.85 -4.60
CA TYR A 754 22.79 9.28 -4.79
C TYR A 754 23.77 9.87 -3.78
N ARG A 755 24.30 9.06 -2.86
CA ARG A 755 25.32 9.54 -1.92
C ARG A 755 26.52 10.04 -2.70
N SER A 756 26.89 11.27 -2.41
CA SER A 756 27.96 11.97 -3.12
C SER A 756 29.25 11.93 -2.30
N PRO A 757 30.39 11.53 -2.90
CA PRO A 757 31.69 11.61 -2.24
C PRO A 757 31.96 13.04 -1.76
N GLN A 758 32.39 13.17 -0.51
CA GLN A 758 32.65 14.46 0.10
C GLN A 758 34.04 14.95 -0.28
N ARG A 759 34.15 16.21 -0.72
CA ARG A 759 35.42 16.91 -0.88
C ARG A 759 35.51 18.03 0.14
N LEU A 760 36.62 18.05 0.86
CA LEU A 760 36.92 19.00 1.93
C LEU A 760 38.12 19.85 1.50
N ALA A 761 38.02 21.16 1.66
CA ALA A 761 39.15 22.07 1.49
C ALA A 761 39.20 23.10 2.61
N GLU A 762 40.38 23.32 3.17
CA GLU A 762 40.60 24.44 4.09
C GLU A 762 40.60 25.76 3.33
N ALA A 763 39.97 26.76 3.92
CA ALA A 763 39.91 28.12 3.40
C ALA A 763 39.93 29.13 4.56
N ALA A 764 40.02 30.41 4.24
CA ALA A 764 39.96 31.48 5.22
C ALA A 764 38.71 32.34 4.98
N ALA A 765 37.86 32.45 6.00
CA ALA A 765 36.78 33.44 6.01
C ALA A 765 37.32 34.79 6.48
N VAL A 766 36.86 35.87 5.85
CA VAL A 766 37.06 37.24 6.35
C VAL A 766 36.03 37.55 7.44
N PRO A 767 36.33 38.47 8.37
CA PRO A 767 35.34 38.94 9.34
C PRO A 767 34.08 39.50 8.65
N GLY A 768 32.91 39.06 9.10
CA GLY A 768 31.61 39.42 8.54
C GLY A 768 31.15 38.52 7.39
N THR A 769 30.62 39.14 6.32
CA THR A 769 29.96 38.42 5.22
C THR A 769 30.96 37.88 4.20
N ASN A 770 30.85 36.59 3.88
CA ASN A 770 31.70 35.89 2.91
C ASN A 770 30.86 35.38 1.73
N THR A 771 31.29 35.60 0.49
CA THR A 771 30.53 35.15 -0.70
C THR A 771 30.84 33.69 -1.03
N VAL A 772 29.80 32.95 -1.41
CA VAL A 772 29.89 31.55 -1.84
C VAL A 772 29.23 31.40 -3.20
N LEU A 773 29.99 30.89 -4.17
CA LEU A 773 29.49 30.55 -5.50
C LEU A 773 29.76 29.07 -5.74
N ALA A 774 28.78 28.35 -6.30
CA ALA A 774 28.97 27.00 -6.80
C ALA A 774 28.47 26.90 -8.24
N ARG A 775 29.20 26.15 -9.07
CA ARG A 775 28.87 25.84 -10.46
C ARG A 775 28.74 24.33 -10.59
N PHE A 776 27.68 23.87 -11.26
CA PHE A 776 27.42 22.46 -11.54
C PHE A 776 27.17 22.25 -13.04
N VAL A 777 27.65 21.12 -13.58
CA VAL A 777 27.38 20.71 -14.97
C VAL A 777 26.50 19.47 -14.98
N HIS A 778 25.42 19.51 -15.75
CA HIS A 778 24.46 18.41 -15.88
C HIS A 778 25.03 17.24 -16.67
N VAL A 779 24.91 16.03 -16.13
CA VAL A 779 25.37 14.78 -16.74
C VAL A 779 24.19 13.85 -16.95
N GLY A 780 23.90 13.50 -18.20
CA GLY A 780 22.60 12.99 -18.66
C GLY A 780 22.13 11.63 -18.18
N GLU A 781 22.81 11.02 -17.22
CA GLU A 781 22.50 9.66 -16.78
C GLU A 781 21.58 9.63 -15.56
N ARG A 782 21.54 10.71 -14.75
CA ARG A 782 20.78 10.78 -13.49
C ARG A 782 20.43 12.21 -13.07
N ARG A 783 19.49 12.29 -12.12
CA ARG A 783 19.17 13.52 -11.39
C ARG A 783 20.42 14.10 -10.72
N LEU A 784 20.69 15.39 -10.95
CA LEU A 784 21.84 16.07 -10.36
C LEU A 784 21.56 16.35 -8.88
N ARG A 785 22.27 15.62 -8.02
CA ARG A 785 22.22 15.74 -6.56
C ARG A 785 23.57 16.18 -5.99
N GLY A 786 23.55 16.96 -4.92
CA GLY A 786 24.76 17.34 -4.19
C GLY A 786 24.52 18.10 -2.90
N HIS A 787 25.59 18.51 -2.24
CA HIS A 787 25.56 19.33 -1.03
C HIS A 787 26.69 20.34 -1.03
N LEU A 788 26.52 21.42 -0.27
CA LEU A 788 27.52 22.46 -0.06
C LEU A 788 27.33 23.08 1.32
N VAL A 789 28.36 23.05 2.16
CA VAL A 789 28.39 23.63 3.50
C VAL A 789 29.76 24.27 3.75
N VAL A 790 29.79 25.43 4.39
CA VAL A 790 31.03 26.02 4.92
C VAL A 790 31.02 25.82 6.42
N GLU A 791 32.04 25.16 6.98
CA GLU A 791 32.11 24.81 8.39
C GLU A 791 33.33 25.41 9.09
N SER A 792 33.27 25.62 10.40
CA SER A 792 34.42 25.98 11.23
C SER A 792 35.50 24.89 11.14
N ALA A 793 36.76 25.28 10.91
CA ALA A 793 37.87 24.33 10.84
C ALA A 793 38.08 23.53 12.13
N ASN A 794 37.63 24.06 13.27
CA ASN A 794 37.75 23.44 14.59
C ASN A 794 36.71 22.33 14.85
N PHE A 795 35.78 22.09 13.91
CA PHE A 795 34.79 21.04 14.08
C PHE A 795 35.34 19.65 13.69
N PRO A 796 35.10 18.60 14.50
CA PRO A 796 35.61 17.27 14.21
C PRO A 796 34.96 16.67 12.96
N THR A 797 35.79 16.26 12.00
CA THR A 797 35.33 15.53 10.80
C THR A 797 34.73 14.19 11.19
N GLY A 798 33.54 13.88 10.66
CA GLY A 798 32.93 12.55 10.82
C GLY A 798 32.20 12.30 12.13
N SER A 799 31.90 13.33 12.93
CA SER A 799 31.02 13.19 14.10
C SER A 799 29.65 12.65 13.67
N PRO A 800 29.20 11.47 14.16
CA PRO A 800 27.89 10.97 13.82
C PRO A 800 26.81 11.88 14.41
N VAL A 801 25.68 12.01 13.71
CA VAL A 801 24.45 12.50 14.35
C VAL A 801 24.13 11.50 15.47
N PRO A 802 23.85 11.94 16.71
CA PRO A 802 23.51 11.01 17.78
C PRO A 802 22.37 10.07 17.35
N ASP A 803 22.49 8.77 17.62
CA ASP A 803 21.47 7.77 17.25
C ASP A 803 20.08 8.07 17.86
N ASP A 804 20.01 8.96 18.85
CA ASP A 804 18.82 9.40 19.55
C ASP A 804 18.31 10.80 19.12
N ALA A 805 18.96 11.45 18.16
CA ALA A 805 18.48 12.74 17.66
C ALA A 805 17.29 12.58 16.69
N PRO A 806 16.30 13.50 16.68
CA PRO A 806 15.29 13.54 15.61
C PRO A 806 15.96 13.69 14.24
N PRO A 807 15.35 13.18 13.15
CA PRO A 807 15.91 13.29 11.82
C PRO A 807 16.22 14.73 11.48
N ALA A 808 17.48 14.96 11.15
CA ALA A 808 17.97 16.24 10.70
C ALA A 808 19.17 16.03 9.77
N LEU A 809 19.44 17.02 8.93
CA LEU A 809 20.76 17.18 8.34
C LEU A 809 21.78 17.27 9.46
N ARG A 810 23.00 16.75 9.22
CA ARG A 810 24.10 16.80 10.21
C ARG A 810 24.62 18.22 10.47
N TRP A 811 23.95 19.23 9.93
CA TRP A 811 24.35 20.63 9.87
C TRP A 811 23.43 21.58 10.66
N TRP A 812 22.38 21.07 11.32
CA TRP A 812 21.28 21.87 11.87
C TRP A 812 21.57 22.54 13.23
N ALA A 813 21.32 23.83 13.39
CA ALA A 813 21.73 24.69 14.51
C ALA A 813 21.49 24.22 15.97
N GLY A 814 22.48 24.53 16.83
CA GLY A 814 22.42 24.43 18.30
C GLY A 814 23.82 24.40 18.94
N GLU A 815 24.73 23.65 18.34
CA GLU A 815 26.16 23.50 18.72
C GLU A 815 27.02 23.13 17.46
N HIS A 816 26.68 23.66 16.28
CA HIS A 816 27.09 23.11 14.97
C HIS A 816 28.33 23.76 14.31
N PRO A 817 29.01 23.01 13.38
CA PRO A 817 30.13 23.47 12.56
C PRO A 817 29.79 24.58 11.56
N ALA A 818 28.59 24.50 10.96
CA ALA A 818 28.28 25.18 9.71
C ALA A 818 28.03 26.68 9.93
N LEU A 819 28.64 27.51 9.09
CA LEU A 819 28.31 28.92 8.99
C LEU A 819 26.94 29.08 8.34
N ARG A 820 26.17 30.03 8.87
CA ARG A 820 24.79 30.30 8.45
C ARG A 820 24.75 30.88 7.04
N PHE A 821 23.86 30.34 6.19
CA PHE A 821 23.56 30.92 4.88
C PHE A 821 22.74 32.20 4.99
N ASP A 822 23.11 33.23 4.23
CA ASP A 822 22.32 34.44 4.02
C ASP A 822 22.32 34.83 2.52
N PRO A 823 21.20 34.63 1.81
CA PRO A 823 21.10 35.01 0.40
C PRO A 823 20.84 36.52 0.19
N ALA A 824 20.72 37.32 1.25
CA ALA A 824 20.46 38.76 1.15
C ALA A 824 21.15 39.55 2.28
N PRO A 825 22.48 39.46 2.40
CA PRO A 825 23.20 40.12 3.48
C PRO A 825 23.06 41.64 3.37
N GLY A 826 22.83 42.30 4.51
CA GLY A 826 22.62 43.75 4.57
C GLY A 826 21.18 44.22 4.33
N ARG A 827 20.27 43.35 3.87
CA ARG A 827 18.82 43.68 3.86
C ARG A 827 18.34 43.81 5.30
N ARG A 828 17.81 44.98 5.67
CA ARG A 828 17.22 45.18 7.01
C ARG A 828 15.97 44.31 7.16
N PRO A 829 15.91 43.43 8.17
CA PRO A 829 14.71 42.66 8.43
C PRO A 829 13.55 43.59 8.83
N GLU A 830 12.46 43.52 8.07
CA GLU A 830 11.22 44.22 8.37
C GLU A 830 10.24 43.29 9.07
N TRP A 831 9.27 43.89 9.76
CA TRP A 831 8.17 43.13 10.34
C TRP A 831 7.30 42.54 9.24
N THR A 832 7.22 41.21 9.22
CA THR A 832 6.36 40.44 8.30
C THR A 832 5.24 39.79 9.09
N ASP A 833 4.01 39.87 8.59
CA ASP A 833 2.87 39.16 9.18
C ASP A 833 2.78 37.74 8.60
N TYR A 834 2.63 36.75 9.47
CA TYR A 834 2.35 35.37 9.12
C TYR A 834 0.97 35.01 9.67
N VAL A 835 0.08 34.51 8.81
CA VAL A 835 -1.31 34.20 9.17
C VAL A 835 -1.54 32.70 9.12
N LEU A 836 -2.22 32.17 10.13
CA LEU A 836 -2.67 30.78 10.17
C LEU A 836 -4.02 30.68 10.86
N THR A 837 -4.74 29.58 10.65
CA THR A 837 -6.05 29.37 11.26
C THR A 837 -5.89 28.87 12.69
N ALA A 838 -6.49 29.57 13.67
CA ALA A 838 -6.50 29.12 15.06
C ALA A 838 -7.46 27.94 15.26
N PRO A 839 -7.05 26.85 15.92
CA PRO A 839 -7.94 25.74 16.23
C PRO A 839 -9.10 26.14 17.15
N PRO A 840 -10.27 25.46 17.06
CA PRO A 840 -11.39 25.76 17.94
C PRO A 840 -11.00 25.58 19.41
N GLY A 841 -11.27 26.59 20.22
CA GLY A 841 -11.02 26.54 21.66
C GLY A 841 -9.58 26.90 22.05
N LEU A 842 -8.81 27.55 21.18
CA LEU A 842 -7.45 28.01 21.46
C LEU A 842 -7.38 28.81 22.79
N THR A 843 -6.53 28.38 23.71
CA THR A 843 -6.23 29.07 24.98
C THR A 843 -4.76 29.46 25.10
N GLY A 844 -3.89 28.95 24.24
CA GLY A 844 -2.50 29.37 24.22
C GLY A 844 -1.74 28.95 22.96
N VAL A 845 -0.68 29.68 22.66
CA VAL A 845 0.19 29.48 21.50
C VAL A 845 1.64 29.53 21.96
N THR A 846 2.47 28.62 21.44
CA THR A 846 3.93 28.70 21.57
C THR A 846 4.54 28.84 20.18
N VAL A 847 5.34 29.88 19.98
CA VAL A 847 6.09 30.15 18.75
C VAL A 847 7.57 30.17 19.07
N THR A 848 8.40 29.44 18.31
CA THR A 848 9.87 29.53 18.43
C THR A 848 10.46 30.00 17.10
N ALA A 849 11.07 31.17 17.09
CA ALA A 849 11.56 31.79 15.87
C ALA A 849 12.93 32.47 16.05
N TYR A 850 13.67 32.63 14.95
CA TYR A 850 14.91 33.40 14.87
C TYR A 850 14.58 34.86 14.56
N GLY A 851 14.28 35.64 15.59
CA GLY A 851 13.89 37.05 15.48
C GLY A 851 12.93 37.50 16.56
N ASP A 852 12.52 38.77 16.51
CA ASP A 852 11.49 39.29 17.42
C ASP A 852 10.12 38.82 16.94
N VAL A 853 9.30 38.33 17.87
CA VAL A 853 7.95 37.84 17.59
C VAL A 853 6.95 38.63 18.42
N ASP A 854 5.93 39.18 17.76
CA ASP A 854 4.76 39.79 18.34
C ASP A 854 3.52 38.95 17.95
N VAL A 855 2.90 38.32 18.94
CA VAL A 855 1.75 37.43 18.73
C VAL A 855 0.48 38.25 18.87
N ARG A 856 -0.28 38.41 17.77
CA ARG A 856 -1.55 39.12 17.76
C ARG A 856 -2.67 38.22 17.22
N SER A 857 -3.68 37.94 18.04
CA SER A 857 -4.93 37.41 17.48
C SER A 857 -5.74 38.56 16.89
N SER A 858 -6.44 38.30 15.77
CA SER A 858 -7.39 39.24 15.16
C SER A 858 -8.59 39.57 16.08
N VAL A 859 -8.74 38.84 17.19
CA VAL A 859 -9.91 38.91 18.08
C VAL A 859 -9.59 39.60 19.42
N ALA A 860 -8.43 39.30 20.02
CA ALA A 860 -8.02 39.87 21.30
C ALA A 860 -6.50 39.73 21.48
N ALA A 861 -5.87 40.74 22.07
CA ALA A 861 -4.50 40.58 22.54
C ALA A 861 -4.44 39.43 23.56
N PRO A 862 -3.34 38.65 23.59
CA PRO A 862 -3.14 37.68 24.65
C PRO A 862 -3.14 38.36 26.02
N ASP A 863 -3.75 37.72 27.01
CA ASP A 863 -3.79 38.23 28.40
C ASP A 863 -2.40 38.16 29.04
N ARG A 864 -1.60 37.16 28.63
CA ARG A 864 -0.23 36.94 29.11
C ARG A 864 0.69 36.56 27.96
N VAL A 865 1.87 37.18 27.92
CA VAL A 865 2.94 36.88 26.96
C VAL A 865 4.25 36.72 27.71
N ARG A 866 4.95 35.61 27.48
CA ARG A 866 6.29 35.36 28.00
C ARG A 866 7.25 35.13 26.85
N VAL A 867 8.37 35.85 26.86
CA VAL A 867 9.47 35.66 25.91
C VAL A 867 10.63 34.99 26.63
N ILE A 868 11.17 33.93 26.03
CA ILE A 868 12.24 33.10 26.58
C ILE A 868 13.32 32.94 25.51
N SER A 869 14.56 33.27 25.86
CA SER A 869 15.71 32.97 24.98
C SER A 869 15.98 31.47 24.95
N VAL A 870 16.20 30.92 23.75
CA VAL A 870 16.47 29.50 23.51
C VAL A 870 17.90 29.36 22.99
N PRO A 871 18.65 28.29 23.33
CA PRO A 871 19.98 28.03 22.76
C PRO A 871 20.00 28.13 21.23
N GLY A 872 21.10 28.60 20.65
CA GLY A 872 21.20 28.80 19.19
C GLY A 872 20.53 30.09 18.66
N GLY A 873 20.23 31.06 19.52
CA GLY A 873 19.81 32.42 19.12
C GLY A 873 18.31 32.61 18.86
N ALA A 874 17.51 31.54 18.92
CA ALA A 874 16.05 31.64 18.76
C ALA A 874 15.36 32.21 20.00
N ARG A 875 14.16 32.77 19.81
CA ARG A 875 13.28 33.30 20.86
C ARG A 875 11.99 32.50 20.86
N ARG A 876 11.62 31.99 22.03
CA ARG A 876 10.33 31.32 22.28
C ARG A 876 9.37 32.34 22.88
N VAL A 877 8.18 32.45 22.28
CA VAL A 877 7.08 33.27 22.77
C VAL A 877 5.92 32.37 23.13
N ASP A 878 5.56 32.36 24.41
CA ASP A 878 4.37 31.71 24.94
C ASP A 878 3.29 32.77 25.18
N ALA A 879 2.17 32.68 24.46
CA ALA A 879 1.01 33.57 24.58
C ALA A 879 -0.20 32.79 25.11
N GLU A 880 -0.95 33.39 26.03
CA GLU A 880 -2.08 32.75 26.72
C GLU A 880 -3.32 33.66 26.76
N TRP A 881 -4.49 33.04 26.66
CA TRP A 881 -5.80 33.65 26.80
C TRP A 881 -6.56 32.98 27.94
N ASP A 882 -7.13 33.77 28.84
CA ASP A 882 -7.93 33.28 29.97
C ASP A 882 -9.27 32.68 29.50
N ARG A 883 -9.73 33.08 28.31
CA ARG A 883 -10.92 32.54 27.66
C ARG A 883 -10.58 31.93 26.30
N ALA A 884 -11.15 30.75 26.04
CA ALA A 884 -10.94 30.05 24.79
C ALA A 884 -11.42 30.88 23.59
N VAL A 885 -10.56 31.04 22.58
CA VAL A 885 -10.90 31.71 21.33
C VAL A 885 -11.80 30.79 20.52
N SER A 886 -13.04 31.25 20.31
CA SER A 886 -14.06 30.47 19.61
C SER A 886 -15.14 31.39 19.02
N PRO A 887 -15.64 31.14 17.80
CA PRO A 887 -15.25 30.09 16.84
C PRO A 887 -13.83 30.31 16.28
N THR A 888 -13.35 29.36 15.48
CA THR A 888 -12.08 29.44 14.72
C THR A 888 -11.94 30.77 13.97
N ARG A 889 -10.77 31.42 14.10
CA ARG A 889 -10.43 32.71 13.46
C ARG A 889 -8.95 32.73 13.02
N PRO A 890 -8.54 33.62 12.10
CA PRO A 890 -7.13 33.79 11.77
C PRO A 890 -6.30 34.33 12.95
N LEU A 891 -5.19 33.65 13.24
CA LEU A 891 -4.11 34.07 14.14
C LEU A 891 -3.03 34.78 13.30
N ARG A 892 -2.53 35.93 13.77
CA ARG A 892 -1.47 36.69 13.09
C ARG A 892 -0.21 36.72 13.97
N LEU A 893 0.89 36.24 13.41
CA LEU A 893 2.21 36.27 14.03
C LEU A 893 3.03 37.33 13.29
N ARG A 894 3.35 38.43 13.95
CA ARG A 894 4.21 39.45 13.36
C ARG A 894 5.64 39.15 13.76
N VAL A 895 6.52 38.92 12.80
CA VAL A 895 7.90 38.50 13.06
C VAL A 895 8.86 39.45 12.35
N ARG A 896 9.84 39.95 13.09
CA ARG A 896 11.01 40.63 12.54
C ARG A 896 12.18 39.65 12.60
N PRO A 897 12.54 39.01 11.47
CA PRO A 897 13.54 37.95 11.48
C PRO A 897 14.93 38.48 11.84
N ASP A 898 15.79 37.62 12.37
CA ASP A 898 17.23 37.87 12.37
C ASP A 898 17.78 37.68 10.93
N ALA A 899 18.90 38.32 10.60
CA ALA A 899 19.52 38.20 9.27
C ALA A 899 19.79 36.72 8.90
N GLY A 900 19.62 36.38 7.62
CA GLY A 900 19.72 35.00 7.11
C GLY A 900 18.49 34.11 7.32
N TYR A 901 17.48 34.53 8.09
CA TYR A 901 16.26 33.74 8.31
C TYR A 901 15.07 34.34 7.56
N TRP A 902 14.81 33.82 6.36
CA TRP A 902 13.78 34.33 5.45
C TRP A 902 12.64 33.31 5.24
N GLY A 903 11.43 33.81 4.99
CA GLY A 903 10.25 32.96 4.77
C GLY A 903 9.95 32.08 5.99
N GLY A 904 9.59 30.83 5.77
CA GLY A 904 9.27 29.88 6.83
C GLY A 904 10.47 29.44 7.68
N ALA A 905 11.71 29.66 7.21
CA ALA A 905 12.93 29.34 7.94
C ALA A 905 13.14 30.22 9.18
N VAL A 906 12.35 31.30 9.33
CA VAL A 906 12.29 32.07 10.57
C VAL A 906 11.75 31.24 11.73
N PHE A 907 10.88 30.26 11.48
CA PHE A 907 10.33 29.38 12.51
C PHE A 907 11.23 28.16 12.68
N ARG A 908 11.79 28.01 13.89
CA ARG A 908 12.64 26.86 14.25
C ARG A 908 11.82 25.61 14.53
N GLU A 909 10.68 25.81 15.19
CA GLU A 909 9.72 24.78 15.56
C GLU A 909 8.34 25.20 15.06
N PRO A 910 7.39 24.26 14.88
CA PRO A 910 6.03 24.61 14.50
C PRO A 910 5.35 25.45 15.57
N VAL A 911 4.25 26.09 15.17
CA VAL A 911 3.39 26.82 16.10
C VAL A 911 2.58 25.81 16.89
N PHE A 912 2.86 25.65 18.18
CA PHE A 912 2.11 24.72 19.03
C PHE A 912 0.87 25.40 19.61
N PHE A 913 -0.25 24.68 19.61
CA PHE A 913 -1.53 25.17 20.11
C PHE A 913 -1.97 24.42 21.37
N ARG A 914 -2.40 25.18 22.38
CA ARG A 914 -3.13 24.63 23.53
C ARG A 914 -4.60 24.96 23.38
N CYS A 915 -5.45 23.94 23.48
CA CYS A 915 -6.88 24.06 23.21
C CYS A 915 -7.72 23.54 24.37
N ALA A 916 -8.75 24.29 24.75
CA ALA A 916 -9.85 23.85 25.60
C ALA A 916 -11.07 23.46 24.73
N THR A 917 -12.26 23.40 25.33
CA THR A 917 -13.50 23.23 24.57
C THR A 917 -13.85 24.53 23.82
N GLY A 918 -14.01 24.41 22.50
CA GLY A 918 -14.47 25.48 21.63
C GLY A 918 -15.77 25.12 20.92
N VAL A 919 -16.03 25.78 19.80
CA VAL A 919 -17.14 25.49 18.90
C VAL A 919 -16.70 25.48 17.44
N THR A 920 -17.26 24.57 16.64
CA THR A 920 -16.97 24.46 15.21
C THR A 920 -18.20 24.00 14.41
N HIS A 921 -18.10 24.05 13.09
CA HIS A 921 -19.05 23.43 12.16
C HIS A 921 -18.55 22.03 11.73
N LEU A 922 -19.44 21.24 11.14
CA LEU A 922 -19.04 20.00 10.46
C LEU A 922 -18.11 20.33 9.28
N GLY A 923 -17.15 19.45 8.98
CA GLY A 923 -16.19 19.65 7.90
C GLY A 923 -14.81 19.06 8.19
N ASP A 924 -13.88 19.27 7.25
CA ASP A 924 -12.51 18.79 7.35
C ASP A 924 -11.71 19.59 8.39
N TRP A 925 -11.01 18.90 9.29
CA TRP A 925 -10.18 19.55 10.31
C TRP A 925 -9.02 20.37 9.72
N SER A 926 -8.57 20.06 8.51
CA SER A 926 -7.53 20.83 7.82
C SER A 926 -7.90 22.31 7.63
N HIS A 927 -9.19 22.63 7.54
CA HIS A 927 -9.69 24.00 7.38
C HIS A 927 -9.89 24.77 8.68
N ILE A 928 -9.75 24.12 9.84
CA ILE A 928 -9.95 24.72 11.17
C ILE A 928 -8.67 24.69 12.01
N GLY A 929 -7.49 24.80 11.39
CA GLY A 929 -6.22 24.93 12.11
C GLY A 929 -5.67 23.61 12.66
N LEU A 930 -6.14 22.47 12.15
CA LEU A 930 -5.80 21.13 12.63
C LEU A 930 -5.23 20.24 11.50
N ALA A 931 -4.64 20.84 10.46
CA ALA A 931 -4.12 20.10 9.30
C ALA A 931 -3.03 19.07 9.64
N ALA A 932 -2.23 19.32 10.67
CA ALA A 932 -1.18 18.41 11.15
C ALA A 932 -1.61 17.57 12.37
N TYR A 933 -2.87 17.66 12.80
CA TYR A 933 -3.35 16.95 13.98
C TYR A 933 -3.80 15.53 13.61
N SER A 934 -3.12 14.53 14.15
CA SER A 934 -3.61 13.15 14.21
C SER A 934 -4.10 12.88 15.63
N GLY A 935 -5.28 12.26 15.74
CA GLY A 935 -5.90 12.04 17.03
C GLY A 935 -7.40 11.88 16.90
N ALA A 936 -8.10 12.46 17.86
CA ALA A 936 -9.55 12.49 17.82
C ALA A 936 -10.15 13.79 18.32
N ALA A 937 -11.44 13.98 18.08
CA ALA A 937 -12.21 15.08 18.62
C ALA A 937 -13.63 14.64 18.98
N SER A 938 -14.20 15.30 19.98
CA SER A 938 -15.59 15.15 20.42
C SER A 938 -16.44 16.33 19.94
N TYR A 939 -17.55 16.02 19.30
CA TYR A 939 -18.62 16.95 18.91
C TYR A 939 -19.81 16.77 19.83
N THR A 940 -20.21 17.81 20.56
CA THR A 940 -21.36 17.75 21.47
C THR A 940 -22.43 18.75 21.08
N ARG A 941 -23.68 18.28 21.01
CA ARG A 941 -24.85 19.12 20.76
C ARG A 941 -26.03 18.70 21.61
N THR A 942 -26.76 19.69 22.08
CA THR A 942 -28.04 19.48 22.78
C THR A 942 -29.19 19.72 21.81
N ILE A 943 -30.12 18.76 21.71
CA ILE A 943 -31.39 18.91 21.00
C ILE A 943 -32.55 18.87 21.98
N ARG A 944 -33.68 19.48 21.62
CA ARG A 944 -34.92 19.42 22.40
C ARG A 944 -36.02 18.74 21.60
N LEU A 945 -36.50 17.59 22.10
CA LEU A 945 -37.60 16.84 21.51
C LEU A 945 -38.92 17.24 22.19
N ARG A 946 -39.92 17.64 21.39
CA ARG A 946 -41.28 17.96 21.88
C ARG A 946 -42.13 16.71 22.14
N ARG A 947 -41.76 15.59 21.53
CA ARG A 947 -42.31 14.24 21.76
C ARG A 947 -41.19 13.23 21.57
N VAL A 948 -41.23 12.12 22.32
CA VAL A 948 -40.36 10.98 22.03
C VAL A 948 -40.96 10.25 20.82
N PRO A 949 -40.19 10.00 19.76
CA PRO A 949 -40.66 9.21 18.63
C PRO A 949 -41.06 7.80 19.09
N GLU A 950 -42.22 7.33 18.67
CA GLU A 950 -42.71 5.99 19.03
C GLU A 950 -42.13 4.90 18.13
N GLY A 951 -41.69 5.25 16.92
CA GLY A 951 -41.01 4.37 15.98
C GLY A 951 -39.49 4.31 16.17
N ARG A 952 -38.83 3.44 15.40
CA ARG A 952 -37.36 3.35 15.39
C ARG A 952 -36.74 4.69 15.02
N SER A 953 -35.75 5.11 15.80
CA SER A 953 -34.99 6.33 15.60
C SER A 953 -33.55 6.01 15.26
N LYS A 954 -33.06 6.57 14.16
CA LYS A 954 -31.70 6.33 13.64
C LYS A 954 -30.95 7.64 13.52
N LEU A 955 -29.78 7.71 14.15
CA LEU A 955 -28.80 8.79 13.95
C LEU A 955 -27.84 8.36 12.84
N SER A 956 -27.78 9.13 11.75
CA SER A 956 -26.78 8.98 10.69
C SER A 956 -25.78 10.11 10.80
N LEU A 957 -24.49 9.79 10.75
CA LEU A 957 -23.42 10.79 10.75
C LEU A 957 -23.05 11.26 9.34
N GLY A 958 -23.61 10.63 8.31
CA GLY A 958 -23.18 10.84 6.93
C GLY A 958 -21.74 10.39 6.78
N GLU A 959 -20.90 11.30 6.33
CA GLU A 959 -19.49 11.03 6.05
C GLU A 959 -18.58 11.35 7.25
N VAL A 960 -17.69 10.39 7.57
CA VAL A 960 -16.72 10.43 8.67
C VAL A 960 -15.36 10.04 8.10
N ALA A 961 -14.29 10.71 8.52
CA ALA A 961 -12.96 10.51 7.93
C ALA A 961 -12.36 9.12 8.16
N ALA A 962 -12.49 8.55 9.37
CA ALA A 962 -12.00 7.22 9.65
C ALA A 962 -13.00 6.41 10.50
N THR A 963 -13.25 6.83 11.74
CA THR A 963 -14.14 6.10 12.66
C THR A 963 -14.94 7.04 13.54
N ALA A 964 -16.06 6.57 14.07
CA ALA A 964 -16.89 7.33 14.99
C ALA A 964 -17.45 6.46 16.13
N SER A 965 -17.64 7.08 17.30
CA SER A 965 -18.37 6.53 18.43
C SER A 965 -19.42 7.52 18.90
N VAL A 966 -20.61 7.05 19.24
CA VAL A 966 -21.75 7.90 19.61
C VAL A 966 -22.24 7.57 21.01
N THR A 967 -22.48 8.61 21.80
CA THR A 967 -23.24 8.53 23.04
C THR A 967 -24.43 9.49 23.02
N VAL A 968 -25.54 9.07 23.60
CA VAL A 968 -26.76 9.87 23.75
C VAL A 968 -27.15 9.85 25.22
N ASN A 969 -27.26 11.03 25.83
CA ASN A 969 -27.55 11.19 27.26
C ASN A 969 -26.59 10.42 28.19
N GLY A 970 -25.32 10.27 27.77
CA GLY A 970 -24.29 9.55 28.52
C GLY A 970 -24.29 8.03 28.32
N GLN A 971 -25.23 7.49 27.53
CA GLN A 971 -25.29 6.07 27.18
C GLN A 971 -24.71 5.82 25.78
N VAL A 972 -23.96 4.73 25.60
CA VAL A 972 -23.34 4.37 24.32
C VAL A 972 -24.39 3.89 23.33
N ALA A 973 -24.43 4.51 22.15
CA ALA A 973 -25.23 4.05 21.01
C ALA A 973 -24.47 3.06 20.12
N GLY A 974 -23.14 3.17 20.08
CA GLY A 974 -22.26 2.24 19.38
C GLY A 974 -21.00 2.90 18.84
N THR A 975 -20.18 2.10 18.16
CA THR A 975 -18.95 2.53 17.48
C THR A 975 -18.93 1.93 16.08
N THR A 976 -18.58 2.73 15.07
CA THR A 976 -18.45 2.28 13.67
C THR A 976 -17.07 2.62 13.14
N PHE A 977 -16.45 1.68 12.43
CA PHE A 977 -15.14 1.82 11.81
C PHE A 977 -15.18 1.84 10.28
N ALA A 978 -16.35 1.53 9.70
CA ALA A 978 -16.62 1.61 8.29
C ALA A 978 -18.05 2.14 8.04
N PRO A 979 -18.34 2.74 6.88
CA PRO A 979 -19.69 3.09 6.49
C PRO A 979 -20.63 1.87 6.45
N PRO A 980 -21.93 2.06 6.71
CA PRO A 980 -22.59 3.32 7.04
C PRO A 980 -22.41 3.70 8.52
N HIS A 981 -22.03 4.97 8.79
CA HIS A 981 -21.89 5.51 10.15
C HIS A 981 -23.26 5.85 10.76
N ALA A 982 -23.96 4.81 11.20
CA ALA A 982 -25.36 4.88 11.60
C ALA A 982 -25.64 4.11 12.89
N TYR A 983 -26.51 4.67 13.73
CA TYR A 983 -26.75 4.19 15.10
C TYR A 983 -28.24 4.14 15.41
N ASP A 984 -28.70 3.04 16.01
CA ASP A 984 -30.03 2.97 16.63
C ASP A 984 -30.00 3.73 17.96
N VAL A 985 -30.77 4.81 18.04
CA VAL A 985 -30.88 5.66 19.24
C VAL A 985 -32.27 5.60 19.86
N THR A 986 -33.12 4.67 19.40
CA THR A 986 -34.55 4.59 19.77
C THR A 986 -34.74 4.59 21.28
N ARG A 987 -33.96 3.79 22.01
CA ARG A 987 -34.07 3.63 23.46
C ARG A 987 -33.31 4.68 24.27
N LEU A 988 -32.55 5.55 23.59
CA LEU A 988 -31.66 6.53 24.24
C LEU A 988 -32.25 7.95 24.25
N LEU A 989 -33.24 8.21 23.39
CA LEU A 989 -33.93 9.49 23.31
C LEU A 989 -34.98 9.63 24.43
N ARG A 990 -35.08 10.82 25.00
CA ARG A 990 -36.08 11.19 26.03
C ARG A 990 -36.82 12.47 25.68
N LEU A 991 -37.93 12.72 26.35
CA LEU A 991 -38.68 13.97 26.18
C LEU A 991 -37.83 15.16 26.64
N GLY A 992 -37.92 16.28 25.93
CA GLY A 992 -37.15 17.48 26.26
C GLY A 992 -35.68 17.36 25.86
N ARG A 993 -34.77 17.60 26.82
CA ARG A 993 -33.33 17.77 26.54
C ARG A 993 -32.62 16.45 26.28
N ASN A 994 -31.99 16.34 25.11
CA ASN A 994 -31.11 15.23 24.73
C ASN A 994 -29.72 15.76 24.39
N VAL A 995 -28.68 15.15 24.95
CA VAL A 995 -27.29 15.48 24.64
C VAL A 995 -26.72 14.39 23.75
N ILE A 996 -26.30 14.76 22.54
CA ILE A 996 -25.64 13.87 21.58
C ILE A 996 -24.16 14.24 21.59
N GLN A 997 -23.31 13.24 21.81
CA GLN A 997 -21.86 13.39 21.72
C GLN A 997 -21.31 12.37 20.71
N ILE A 998 -20.53 12.87 19.76
CA ILE A 998 -19.93 12.10 18.66
C ILE A 998 -18.42 12.26 18.78
N GLU A 999 -17.73 11.16 19.02
CA GLU A 999 -16.27 11.10 19.00
C GLU A 999 -15.82 10.62 17.62
N VAL A 1000 -14.93 11.36 16.96
CA VAL A 1000 -14.39 11.04 15.63
C VAL A 1000 -12.88 10.95 15.70
N THR A 1001 -12.30 9.99 15.00
CA THR A 1001 -10.84 9.85 14.82
C THR A 1001 -10.45 10.06 13.36
N ASN A 1002 -9.18 10.38 13.12
CA ASN A 1002 -8.54 10.29 11.81
C ASN A 1002 -7.44 9.21 11.82
N THR A 1003 -6.43 9.35 10.97
CA THR A 1003 -5.29 8.43 10.80
C THR A 1003 -3.98 9.12 11.19
N LEU A 1004 -2.86 8.40 11.12
CA LEU A 1004 -1.51 8.95 11.35
C LEU A 1004 -1.03 9.92 10.24
N ALA A 1005 -1.68 9.96 9.08
CA ALA A 1005 -1.24 10.75 7.93
C ALA A 1005 -1.01 12.24 8.25
N ASN A 1006 -1.92 12.88 9.00
CA ASN A 1006 -1.80 14.30 9.35
C ASN A 1006 -0.52 14.59 10.15
N PHE A 1007 -0.19 13.76 11.14
CA PHE A 1007 1.05 13.91 11.89
C PHE A 1007 2.30 13.63 11.04
N TYR A 1008 2.30 12.56 10.24
CA TYR A 1008 3.46 12.24 9.39
C TYR A 1008 3.69 13.25 8.27
N SER A 1009 2.66 14.03 7.88
CA SER A 1009 2.82 15.14 6.92
C SER A 1009 3.72 16.28 7.40
N THR A 1010 4.09 16.26 8.70
CA THR A 1010 5.05 17.18 9.31
C THR A 1010 6.50 16.78 9.08
N LEU A 1011 6.74 15.52 8.67
CA LEU A 1011 8.04 15.00 8.30
C LEU A 1011 8.18 15.03 6.77
N PRO A 1012 9.41 15.06 6.23
CA PRO A 1012 9.66 15.01 4.79
C PRO A 1012 9.37 13.63 4.15
N THR A 1013 8.52 12.80 4.78
CA THR A 1013 8.19 11.46 4.31
C THR A 1013 7.32 11.49 3.04
N PRO A 1014 7.54 10.58 2.09
CA PRO A 1014 6.68 10.43 0.91
C PRO A 1014 5.42 9.59 1.19
N TYR A 1015 5.34 8.92 2.34
CA TYR A 1015 4.29 7.94 2.65
C TYR A 1015 3.00 8.57 3.20
N VAL A 1016 2.78 9.84 2.91
CA VAL A 1016 1.48 10.49 3.04
C VAL A 1016 0.97 10.69 1.62
N LEU A 1017 0.18 9.73 1.17
CA LEU A 1017 -0.31 9.70 -0.21
C LEU A 1017 -1.45 10.70 -0.42
N ASP A 1018 -1.74 11.03 -1.67
CA ASP A 1018 -2.81 11.96 -2.01
C ASP A 1018 -4.18 11.47 -1.47
N GLY A 1019 -4.97 12.40 -0.94
CA GLY A 1019 -6.27 12.12 -0.33
C GLY A 1019 -6.25 11.58 1.11
N GLN A 1020 -5.07 11.29 1.67
CA GLN A 1020 -4.95 10.68 3.02
C GLN A 1020 -5.07 11.65 4.19
N LEU A 1021 -5.04 12.97 3.93
CA LEU A 1021 -5.06 14.01 4.98
C LEU A 1021 -6.45 14.41 5.45
N ARG A 1022 -7.48 13.88 4.80
CA ARG A 1022 -8.87 14.24 5.10
C ARG A 1022 -9.25 13.77 6.50
N SER A 1023 -9.84 14.66 7.30
CA SER A 1023 -10.03 14.41 8.73
C SER A 1023 -11.31 15.05 9.28
N GLY A 1024 -11.96 14.41 10.26
CA GLY A 1024 -13.14 14.98 10.94
C GLY A 1024 -14.50 14.41 10.55
N LEU A 1025 -15.55 15.14 10.94
CA LEU A 1025 -16.96 14.81 10.73
C LEU A 1025 -17.53 15.70 9.62
N MET A 1026 -17.66 15.15 8.42
CA MET A 1026 -18.11 15.90 7.24
C MET A 1026 -19.63 16.04 7.21
N GLY A 1027 -20.36 15.04 7.71
CA GLY A 1027 -21.82 15.08 7.75
C GLY A 1027 -22.47 14.67 6.42
N PRO A 1028 -23.74 15.02 6.20
CA PRO A 1028 -24.64 15.67 7.15
C PRO A 1028 -25.01 14.74 8.31
N VAL A 1029 -25.16 15.30 9.51
CA VAL A 1029 -25.68 14.55 10.67
C VAL A 1029 -27.20 14.67 10.68
N THR A 1030 -27.89 13.53 10.62
CA THR A 1030 -29.36 13.49 10.58
C THR A 1030 -29.91 12.54 11.63
N LEU A 1031 -31.01 12.96 12.26
CA LEU A 1031 -31.82 12.12 13.13
C LEU A 1031 -33.13 11.82 12.42
N SER A 1032 -33.36 10.54 12.09
CA SER A 1032 -34.57 10.10 11.41
C SER A 1032 -35.45 9.26 12.33
N HIS A 1033 -36.76 9.40 12.18
CA HIS A 1033 -37.76 8.68 12.96
C HIS A 1033 -38.80 8.05 12.03
N GLY A 1034 -39.18 6.80 12.28
CA GLY A 1034 -40.36 6.21 11.64
C GLY A 1034 -41.65 6.86 12.18
N ASP A 1035 -42.52 7.33 11.28
CA ASP A 1035 -43.92 7.55 11.61
C ASP A 1035 -44.61 6.17 11.73
N ARG A 1036 -45.66 6.08 12.57
CA ARG A 1036 -46.36 4.83 12.91
C ARG A 1036 -46.76 3.97 11.72
#